data_AF-A0A5N0V6P2-F1
#
_entry.id   AF-A0A5N0V6P2-F1
#
_cell.length_a   1.000
_cell.length_b   1.000
_cell.length_c   1.000
_cell.angle_alpha   90.00
_cell.angle_beta   90.00
_cell.angle_gamma   90.00
#
_symmetry.space_group_name_H-M   'P 1'
#
loop_
_entity.id
_entity.type
_entity.pdbx_description
1 polymer ?
#
loop_
_entity_poly.entity_id
_entity_poly.type
_entity_poly.pdbx_seq_one_letter_code
_entity_poly.pdbx_strand_id
1 'polypeptide(L)'
;MTRETVAVDTPASRATSWIVTRWCVNCRDRETRFLAGSFTCVPILVRGAGSLAELGGLFARPAANIPACARNDSGLSLAGLVFSQVRACAGPLAGFRFRAGIAGPWTGALASRGSKALLLPGPAARGDPIEVRARLKSWGRGVHPRRNPHPCVPSARRVAAREMSLSENRVVDVLIVGSGPVGSTFARCIRDALPDASVLMVEAGPRLTSRAGENIRNRSPEDRAHLVAELRRLVSYPASEGAVEPRPGTFLVADGGRAVDPHDGMPAAAMAANVGGMGSHWTCACPRPSGRERVPMIAGSVLDEALTRAESLLGVTQSGFAENDTTRSVAQVLAEVYETGHDGARPVQPMPLACAAQSAGLPRWAGADAILDDLADGSRPNFELRDSTVCTKLVRDGARVTGAVLSDVRTGDSTGVSASFVVVACDALRTPQLLWASGIRPPALGHYLNDQPQIISFLELDPSRLPLKDSRAEFVTSDDTRDHLTGALWIPLVDDRRPMHGQVMQMEASPVPVPGGAQPANRHLVSLGWFLPKDVRFEDCVSFAGDELDAWGLPRIRISYDLTEQDRRLVELAIKEMHRGASALGDYIEDGTPSLLPSGSSLHYQGTTRMGGTDDGESVVDTRSRVWGLDNLYLGGNGVIPTATACNPTLTSVALATLASDDLVGRLARLRAAARN
;
A
#
# COMPACT_ATOMS: atom_id res chain seq x y z
N MET A 1 21.43 -29.37 -22.83
CA MET A 1 22.57 -30.28 -23.09
C MET A 1 23.71 -29.40 -23.62
N THR A 2 24.96 -29.45 -23.18
CA THR A 2 25.66 -30.33 -22.22
C THR A 2 26.44 -29.49 -21.20
N ARG A 3 26.74 -30.04 -20.01
CA ARG A 3 27.72 -29.47 -19.06
C ARG A 3 29.08 -30.05 -19.39
N GLU A 4 30.12 -29.22 -19.39
CA GLU A 4 31.49 -29.68 -19.10
C GLU A 4 32.00 -28.98 -17.85
N THR A 5 32.47 -29.79 -16.91
CA THR A 5 33.13 -29.35 -15.67
C THR A 5 34.58 -29.79 -15.78
N VAL A 6 35.52 -28.85 -15.75
CA VAL A 6 36.95 -29.18 -15.66
C VAL A 6 37.43 -28.78 -14.26
N ALA A 7 37.87 -29.78 -13.50
CA ALA A 7 38.54 -29.57 -12.22
C ALA A 7 40.06 -29.45 -12.44
N VAL A 8 40.71 -28.58 -11.67
CA VAL A 8 42.18 -28.52 -11.55
C VAL A 8 42.52 -28.33 -10.07
N ASP A 9 43.08 -29.36 -9.46
CA ASP A 9 43.71 -29.28 -8.14
C ASP A 9 45.13 -28.73 -8.27
N THR A 10 45.54 -27.80 -7.39
CA THR A 10 46.94 -27.57 -6.95
C THR A 10 46.97 -26.50 -5.82
N PRO A 11 48.04 -26.40 -4.99
CA PRO A 11 47.82 -26.26 -3.54
C PRO A 11 47.98 -24.85 -2.97
N ALA A 12 47.66 -24.75 -1.67
CA ALA A 12 47.64 -23.52 -0.89
C ALA A 12 48.94 -22.71 -0.88
N SER A 13 48.82 -21.42 -1.22
CA SER A 13 49.59 -20.35 -0.56
C SER A 13 48.80 -19.02 -0.61
N ARG A 14 49.10 -18.11 0.32
CA ARG A 14 48.35 -16.86 0.52
C ARG A 14 48.68 -15.83 -0.57
N ALA A 15 47.69 -15.36 -1.34
CA ALA A 15 47.74 -14.04 -1.98
C ALA A 15 46.33 -13.52 -2.29
N THR A 16 46.04 -12.30 -1.85
CA THR A 16 44.81 -11.57 -2.20
C THR A 16 44.96 -10.98 -3.61
N SER A 17 44.03 -11.27 -4.53
CA SER A 17 43.89 -10.51 -5.77
C SER A 17 42.43 -10.46 -6.23
N TRP A 18 42.06 -9.30 -6.77
CA TRP A 18 40.69 -8.98 -7.19
C TRP A 18 40.52 -9.31 -8.67
N ILE A 19 39.43 -9.98 -9.04
CA ILE A 19 39.05 -10.19 -10.45
C ILE A 19 37.96 -9.19 -10.81
N VAL A 20 38.28 -8.31 -11.75
CA VAL A 20 37.31 -7.43 -12.43
C VAL A 20 36.84 -8.15 -13.70
N THR A 21 35.61 -8.64 -13.70
CA THR A 21 35.04 -9.32 -14.87
C THR A 21 34.41 -8.30 -15.82
N ARG A 22 35.04 -8.10 -16.99
CA ARG A 22 34.57 -7.18 -18.03
C ARG A 22 33.54 -7.88 -18.93
N TRP A 23 32.36 -7.28 -19.10
CA TRP A 23 31.34 -7.80 -20.02
C TRP A 23 31.80 -7.65 -21.47
N CYS A 24 31.66 -8.72 -22.27
CA CYS A 24 31.80 -8.65 -23.73
C CYS A 24 30.42 -8.57 -24.37
N VAL A 25 30.10 -7.42 -24.96
CA VAL A 25 28.93 -7.27 -25.85
C VAL A 25 29.35 -7.70 -27.25
N ASN A 26 28.67 -8.72 -27.80
CA ASN A 26 28.97 -9.28 -29.11
C ASN A 26 28.06 -8.68 -30.19
N CYS A 27 28.36 -7.45 -30.62
CA CYS A 27 27.68 -6.83 -31.75
C CYS A 27 28.39 -7.18 -33.06
N ARG A 28 27.77 -8.05 -33.87
CA ARG A 28 27.98 -8.09 -35.32
C ARG A 28 26.83 -7.32 -35.98
N ASP A 29 27.10 -6.15 -36.52
CA ASP A 29 27.30 -6.03 -37.96
C ASP A 29 27.91 -4.69 -38.38
N ARG A 30 28.17 -4.54 -39.68
CA ARG A 30 29.25 -3.69 -40.23
C ARG A 30 28.88 -2.24 -40.53
N GLU A 31 29.95 -1.45 -40.66
CA GLU A 31 30.09 -0.14 -41.31
C GLU A 31 29.63 1.13 -40.54
N THR A 32 30.59 1.73 -39.82
CA THR A 32 30.60 3.17 -39.55
C THR A 32 32.01 3.73 -39.75
N ARG A 33 32.16 4.84 -40.48
CA ARG A 33 33.44 5.58 -40.56
C ARG A 33 33.63 6.41 -39.29
N PHE A 34 34.83 6.33 -38.71
CA PHE A 34 35.24 7.12 -37.56
C PHE A 34 35.36 8.62 -37.87
N LEU A 35 35.06 9.46 -36.88
CA LEU A 35 35.87 10.62 -36.53
C LEU A 35 35.89 10.76 -34.99
N ALA A 36 37.02 11.21 -34.43
CA ALA A 36 37.39 10.96 -33.05
C ALA A 36 37.25 12.19 -32.12
N GLY A 37 37.03 11.93 -30.83
CA GLY A 37 37.11 12.90 -29.74
C GLY A 37 37.37 12.19 -28.41
N SER A 38 38.56 12.35 -27.84
CA SER A 38 39.09 11.54 -26.74
C SER A 38 38.81 12.13 -25.35
N PHE A 39 38.31 11.30 -24.42
CA PHE A 39 38.31 11.59 -22.98
C PHE A 39 39.45 10.86 -22.27
N THR A 40 40.14 11.55 -21.36
CA THR A 40 41.24 10.99 -20.57
C THR A 40 40.87 11.00 -19.08
N CYS A 41 40.74 9.81 -18.49
CA CYS A 41 40.60 9.64 -17.04
C CYS A 41 41.94 9.20 -16.43
N VAL A 42 42.42 9.93 -15.42
CA VAL A 42 43.59 9.57 -14.62
C VAL A 42 43.12 9.04 -13.26
N PRO A 43 43.55 7.84 -12.81
CA PRO A 43 43.20 7.33 -11.50
C PRO A 43 44.16 7.86 -10.42
N ILE A 44 43.64 8.18 -9.23
CA ILE A 44 44.45 8.43 -8.03
C ILE A 44 44.04 7.45 -6.93
N LEU A 45 44.99 6.60 -6.56
CA LEU A 45 44.98 5.75 -5.36
C LEU A 45 45.60 6.53 -4.20
N VAL A 46 45.00 6.47 -3.01
CA VAL A 46 45.68 6.85 -1.75
C VAL A 46 45.38 5.81 -0.67
N ARG A 47 46.42 5.42 0.09
CA ARG A 47 46.34 4.47 1.20
C ARG A 47 47.12 5.03 2.40
N GLY A 48 46.45 5.20 3.54
CA GLY A 48 47.04 5.07 4.90
C GLY A 48 48.07 6.09 5.41
N ALA A 49 47.63 6.90 6.39
CA ALA A 49 48.35 7.38 7.58
C ALA A 49 49.65 8.23 7.45
N GLY A 50 49.59 9.46 7.95
CA GLY A 50 50.75 10.34 8.18
C GLY A 50 50.35 11.71 8.75
N SER A 51 51.08 12.20 9.74
CA SER A 51 50.84 13.38 10.59
C SER A 51 50.59 14.76 9.92
N LEU A 52 49.95 15.65 10.68
CA LEU A 52 49.90 17.11 10.50
C LEU A 52 51.26 17.74 10.10
N ALA A 53 51.26 18.64 9.10
CA ALA A 53 51.58 20.06 9.27
C ALA A 53 51.49 20.88 7.95
N GLU A 54 51.39 22.20 8.12
CA GLU A 54 51.62 23.30 7.16
C GLU A 54 50.56 23.67 6.12
N LEU A 55 50.54 24.97 5.81
CA LEU A 55 49.45 25.77 5.24
C LEU A 55 49.89 26.46 3.95
N GLY A 56 48.93 26.70 3.06
CA GLY A 56 48.84 27.98 2.33
C GLY A 56 48.96 27.91 0.81
N GLY A 57 48.02 28.58 0.12
CA GLY A 57 48.28 29.09 -1.23
C GLY A 57 47.11 29.10 -2.22
N LEU A 58 46.61 30.31 -2.51
CA LEU A 58 46.13 30.78 -3.83
C LEU A 58 44.80 30.26 -4.41
N PHE A 59 43.80 31.15 -4.35
CA PHE A 59 42.65 31.17 -5.25
C PHE A 59 42.98 31.84 -6.60
N ALA A 60 42.58 31.17 -7.68
CA ALA A 60 41.84 31.64 -8.86
C ALA A 60 42.20 32.93 -9.63
N ARG A 61 42.16 32.83 -10.98
CA ARG A 61 41.38 33.65 -11.97
C ARG A 61 41.75 33.25 -13.43
N PRO A 62 41.00 33.64 -14.49
CA PRO A 62 39.52 33.73 -14.65
C PRO A 62 39.02 33.27 -16.07
N ALA A 63 37.77 33.64 -16.42
CA ALA A 63 37.15 33.77 -17.77
C ALA A 63 36.33 32.56 -18.32
N ALA A 64 35.21 32.73 -19.05
CA ALA A 64 34.29 33.88 -19.25
C ALA A 64 32.98 33.44 -19.99
N ASN A 65 32.04 34.40 -20.15
CA ASN A 65 30.93 34.50 -21.13
C ASN A 65 29.59 33.75 -20.92
N ILE A 66 28.61 34.48 -20.36
CA ILE A 66 27.18 34.46 -20.79
C ILE A 66 26.69 35.94 -20.83
N PRO A 67 25.89 36.40 -21.82
CA PRO A 67 25.47 37.81 -21.93
C PRO A 67 24.28 38.18 -21.03
N ALA A 68 24.09 39.48 -20.77
CA ALA A 68 23.00 40.00 -19.95
C ALA A 68 22.30 41.22 -20.59
N CYS A 69 20.96 41.25 -20.49
CA CYS A 69 20.07 42.42 -20.34
C CYS A 69 18.66 41.86 -20.01
N ALA A 70 17.81 42.49 -19.20
CA ALA A 70 17.77 43.88 -18.75
C ALA A 70 17.55 44.04 -17.23
N ARG A 71 17.80 45.26 -16.73
CA ARG A 71 17.34 45.81 -15.42
C ARG A 71 16.05 46.64 -15.69
N ASN A 72 15.19 47.09 -14.77
CA ASN A 72 15.25 47.72 -13.44
C ASN A 72 13.96 47.29 -12.67
N ASP A 73 13.57 47.64 -11.42
CA ASP A 73 14.07 48.44 -10.27
C ASP A 73 13.21 48.03 -9.03
N SER A 74 13.36 48.45 -7.76
CA SER A 74 14.38 49.20 -7.00
C SER A 74 14.10 49.00 -5.50
N GLY A 75 15.11 48.97 -4.61
CA GLY A 75 14.87 48.99 -3.16
C GLY A 75 16.04 48.53 -2.28
N LEU A 76 16.67 49.46 -1.57
CA LEU A 76 17.74 49.25 -0.56
C LEU A 76 17.18 48.59 0.73
N SER A 77 17.95 48.05 1.68
CA SER A 77 19.42 48.07 1.91
C SER A 77 19.91 46.77 2.58
N LEU A 78 21.23 46.53 2.58
CA LEU A 78 21.85 45.39 3.27
C LEU A 78 23.16 45.84 3.94
N ALA A 79 23.18 45.91 5.27
CA ALA A 79 24.39 46.17 6.07
C ALA A 79 24.23 45.60 7.50
N GLY A 80 25.02 44.58 7.83
CA GLY A 80 24.99 43.87 9.12
C GLY A 80 25.91 42.66 9.13
N LEU A 81 27.23 42.89 9.19
CA LEU A 81 28.27 41.85 9.17
C LEU A 81 28.17 40.91 10.40
N VAL A 82 28.16 39.59 10.22
CA VAL A 82 29.34 38.66 10.17
C VAL A 82 30.13 38.57 11.48
N PHE A 83 29.89 37.47 12.23
CA PHE A 83 30.81 36.61 13.02
C PHE A 83 29.93 35.44 13.54
N SER A 84 30.25 34.15 13.50
CA SER A 84 31.30 33.34 12.84
C SER A 84 30.86 31.86 12.83
N GLN A 85 31.27 31.05 11.84
CA GLN A 85 30.97 29.61 11.75
C GLN A 85 32.01 28.70 12.46
N VAL A 86 31.61 27.43 12.63
CA VAL A 86 32.41 26.19 12.82
C VAL A 86 32.95 25.84 14.22
N ARG A 87 32.23 24.94 14.90
CA ARG A 87 32.67 23.68 15.55
C ARG A 87 31.46 23.01 16.21
N ALA A 88 31.27 21.69 16.26
CA ALA A 88 32.00 20.57 15.64
C ALA A 88 31.06 19.34 15.49
N CYS A 89 31.38 18.43 14.59
CA CYS A 89 30.74 17.11 14.53
C CYS A 89 31.20 16.24 15.70
N ALA A 90 30.25 15.60 16.40
CA ALA A 90 30.51 14.43 17.26
C ALA A 90 29.22 13.61 17.43
N GLY A 91 29.14 12.44 16.80
CA GLY A 91 28.13 11.43 17.13
C GLY A 91 28.60 10.57 18.31
N PRO A 92 27.71 10.01 19.14
CA PRO A 92 28.10 9.07 20.19
C PRO A 92 27.95 7.60 19.74
N LEU A 93 29.07 6.87 19.80
CA LEU A 93 29.04 5.41 19.92
C LEU A 93 28.47 4.98 21.29
N ALA A 94 27.97 3.75 21.35
CA ALA A 94 27.25 3.22 22.52
C ALA A 94 28.15 2.97 23.76
N GLY A 95 27.54 3.01 24.94
CA GLY A 95 28.06 2.32 26.14
C GLY A 95 27.94 3.09 27.46
N PHE A 96 27.40 2.40 28.47
CA PHE A 96 27.43 2.74 29.91
C PHE A 96 26.72 4.03 30.38
N ARG A 97 25.62 3.84 31.14
CA ARG A 97 25.20 4.78 32.19
C ARG A 97 25.29 4.10 33.56
N PHE A 98 26.00 4.76 34.48
CA PHE A 98 26.06 4.38 35.89
C PHE A 98 24.72 4.62 36.59
N ARG A 99 24.39 3.76 37.57
CA ARG A 99 23.44 4.11 38.63
C ARG A 99 24.14 5.01 39.65
N ALA A 100 23.56 6.16 39.94
CA ALA A 100 23.74 6.90 41.18
C ALA A 100 22.36 7.38 41.63
N GLY A 101 22.08 7.35 42.93
CA GLY A 101 20.79 7.78 43.46
C GLY A 101 20.95 8.53 44.77
N ILE A 102 19.83 9.09 45.23
CA ILE A 102 19.58 9.67 46.55
C ILE A 102 20.32 11.00 46.83
N ALA A 103 19.57 12.11 46.81
CA ALA A 103 19.27 12.90 48.01
C ALA A 103 18.27 14.04 47.69
N GLY A 104 17.26 14.22 48.55
CA GLY A 104 16.52 15.51 48.68
C GLY A 104 17.26 16.44 49.66
N PRO A 105 16.74 17.65 49.96
CA PRO A 105 15.57 17.70 50.86
C PRO A 105 14.56 18.88 50.74
N TRP A 106 13.32 18.60 51.15
CA TRP A 106 12.39 19.41 51.96
C TRP A 106 12.20 20.94 51.78
N THR A 107 10.96 21.34 51.46
CA THR A 107 10.03 22.28 52.18
C THR A 107 8.77 22.48 51.31
N GLY A 108 7.55 22.78 51.76
CA GLY A 108 6.94 22.83 53.11
C GLY A 108 5.40 22.94 52.98
N ALA A 109 4.65 22.41 53.95
CA ALA A 109 3.21 22.13 53.96
C ALA A 109 2.21 23.29 53.72
N LEU A 110 0.99 22.94 53.28
CA LEU A 110 -0.29 23.34 53.93
C LEU A 110 -1.47 22.45 53.47
N ALA A 111 -2.55 22.36 54.27
CA ALA A 111 -3.56 21.32 54.16
C ALA A 111 -5.00 21.72 54.59
N SER A 112 -6.01 21.11 53.96
CA SER A 112 -7.38 20.87 54.47
C SER A 112 -8.05 19.81 53.58
N ARG A 113 -8.39 18.60 54.03
CA ARG A 113 -9.51 18.13 54.90
C ARG A 113 -10.93 18.43 54.37
N GLY A 114 -11.70 17.36 54.10
CA GLY A 114 -13.12 17.44 53.74
C GLY A 114 -13.79 16.09 53.42
N SER A 115 -13.81 15.13 54.35
CA SER A 115 -14.45 13.82 54.16
C SER A 115 -15.97 13.86 54.36
N LYS A 116 -16.75 13.12 53.55
CA LYS A 116 -18.05 12.55 53.95
C LYS A 116 -18.22 11.14 53.37
N ALA A 117 -18.69 10.22 54.22
CA ALA A 117 -19.13 8.88 53.86
C ALA A 117 -20.65 8.77 54.05
N LEU A 118 -21.30 7.81 53.38
CA LEU A 118 -22.68 7.41 53.64
C LEU A 118 -22.78 5.87 53.69
N LEU A 119 -23.77 5.35 54.42
CA LEU A 119 -23.89 3.94 54.82
C LEU A 119 -25.20 3.31 54.30
N LEU A 120 -25.07 2.09 53.72
CA LEU A 120 -26.02 0.95 53.78
C LEU A 120 -27.42 1.11 53.12
N PRO A 121 -28.21 0.02 52.88
CA PRO A 121 -28.05 -1.40 53.29
C PRO A 121 -28.11 -2.48 52.17
N GLY A 122 -27.92 -3.76 52.53
CA GLY A 122 -28.06 -4.96 51.66
C GLY A 122 -29.48 -5.58 51.67
N PRO A 123 -29.68 -6.82 51.12
CA PRO A 123 -29.29 -8.02 51.88
C PRO A 123 -28.82 -9.30 51.11
N ALA A 124 -27.96 -10.07 51.80
CA ALA A 124 -27.72 -11.53 51.86
C ALA A 124 -28.11 -12.54 50.74
N ALA A 125 -27.14 -13.41 50.40
CA ALA A 125 -27.35 -14.85 50.12
C ALA A 125 -26.13 -15.71 50.57
N ARG A 126 -26.40 -16.95 50.99
CA ARG A 126 -25.63 -17.85 51.88
C ARG A 126 -24.45 -18.60 51.23
N GLY A 127 -23.51 -19.08 52.05
CA GLY A 127 -22.53 -20.13 51.71
C GLY A 127 -21.55 -20.44 52.86
N ASP A 128 -21.65 -21.64 53.46
CA ASP A 128 -20.91 -22.06 54.67
C ASP A 128 -19.50 -22.64 54.41
N PRO A 129 -18.62 -22.74 55.45
CA PRO A 129 -17.17 -22.89 55.27
C PRO A 129 -16.61 -24.31 55.53
N ILE A 130 -15.37 -24.59 55.07
CA ILE A 130 -14.58 -25.75 55.52
C ILE A 130 -13.13 -25.36 55.88
N GLU A 131 -12.67 -25.97 56.98
CA GLU A 131 -11.46 -25.77 57.78
C GLU A 131 -10.11 -25.48 57.10
N VAL A 132 -9.31 -24.66 57.80
CA VAL A 132 -7.86 -24.53 57.64
C VAL A 132 -7.15 -25.38 58.70
N ARG A 133 -6.25 -26.28 58.31
CA ARG A 133 -5.23 -26.86 59.21
C ARG A 133 -3.82 -26.51 58.74
N ALA A 134 -3.15 -25.65 59.51
CA ALA A 134 -1.76 -25.28 59.30
C ALA A 134 -0.79 -26.34 59.85
N ARG A 135 0.29 -26.62 59.10
CA ARG A 135 1.57 -27.02 59.68
C ARG A 135 2.72 -26.28 58.99
N LEU A 136 3.40 -25.45 59.76
CA LEU A 136 4.64 -24.78 59.40
C LEU A 136 5.81 -25.77 59.37
N LYS A 137 6.72 -25.62 58.39
CA LYS A 137 8.18 -25.58 58.67
C LYS A 137 9.02 -24.99 57.53
N SER A 138 9.77 -23.96 57.90
CA SER A 138 11.08 -23.51 57.37
C SER A 138 11.32 -23.36 55.85
N TRP A 139 11.55 -22.10 55.49
CA TRP A 139 12.03 -21.55 54.22
C TRP A 139 13.30 -22.18 53.63
N GLY A 140 13.43 -22.13 52.30
CA GLY A 140 14.66 -22.49 51.56
C GLY A 140 14.64 -22.15 50.07
N ARG A 141 14.70 -20.84 49.72
CA ARG A 141 15.10 -20.21 48.43
C ARG A 141 14.75 -20.87 47.07
N GLY A 142 14.11 -20.09 46.19
CA GLY A 142 14.37 -20.13 44.74
C GLY A 142 13.26 -20.73 43.87
N VAL A 143 12.28 -19.92 43.46
CA VAL A 143 11.26 -20.29 42.47
C VAL A 143 11.44 -19.45 41.20
N HIS A 144 11.76 -20.11 40.08
CA HIS A 144 11.59 -19.51 38.75
C HIS A 144 10.09 -19.49 38.39
N PRO A 145 9.55 -18.39 37.84
CA PRO A 145 8.14 -18.33 37.46
C PRO A 145 7.85 -19.25 36.26
N ARG A 146 6.75 -19.99 36.34
CA ARG A 146 6.27 -20.90 35.29
C ARG A 146 5.78 -20.09 34.09
N ARG A 147 6.10 -20.54 32.87
CA ARG A 147 5.51 -20.01 31.63
C ARG A 147 4.04 -20.44 31.54
N ASN A 148 3.15 -19.50 31.19
CA ASN A 148 1.81 -19.84 30.69
C ASN A 148 1.92 -20.47 29.29
N PRO A 149 0.96 -21.34 28.90
CA PRO A 149 0.95 -21.93 27.57
C PRO A 149 0.48 -20.89 26.54
N HIS A 150 1.36 -20.59 25.58
CA HIS A 150 0.94 -19.96 24.32
C HIS A 150 0.22 -21.00 23.45
N PRO A 151 -0.73 -20.61 22.58
CA PRO A 151 -1.23 -21.51 21.54
C PRO A 151 -0.06 -21.91 20.63
N CYS A 152 0.21 -23.21 20.52
CA CYS A 152 1.26 -23.72 19.65
C CYS A 152 0.87 -23.51 18.18
N VAL A 153 1.48 -22.52 17.53
CA VAL A 153 1.70 -22.57 16.08
C VAL A 153 2.49 -23.87 15.81
N PRO A 154 2.04 -24.76 14.90
CA PRO A 154 2.78 -25.98 14.61
C PRO A 154 4.20 -25.64 14.14
N SER A 155 5.21 -26.18 14.81
CA SER A 155 6.58 -26.04 14.33
C SER A 155 6.68 -26.63 12.93
N ALA A 156 7.32 -25.90 12.02
CA ALA A 156 7.41 -26.25 10.60
C ALA A 156 8.03 -27.64 10.40
N ARG A 157 7.19 -28.68 10.38
CA ARG A 157 7.56 -29.99 9.88
C ARG A 157 7.81 -29.80 8.39
N ARG A 158 9.04 -30.12 7.94
CA ARG A 158 9.35 -30.22 6.52
C ARG A 158 8.30 -31.13 5.87
N VAL A 159 7.40 -30.54 5.09
CA VAL A 159 6.58 -31.29 4.14
C VAL A 159 7.56 -31.77 3.08
N ALA A 160 8.09 -32.99 3.29
CA ALA A 160 8.75 -33.71 2.22
C ALA A 160 7.74 -33.84 1.09
N ALA A 161 8.14 -33.46 -0.12
CA ALA A 161 7.29 -33.55 -1.30
C ALA A 161 6.98 -35.02 -1.61
N ARG A 162 5.93 -35.55 -0.96
CA ARG A 162 5.20 -36.69 -1.51
C ARG A 162 4.56 -36.20 -2.80
N GLU A 163 4.75 -36.97 -3.87
CA GLU A 163 3.87 -36.89 -5.03
C GLU A 163 2.46 -37.27 -4.54
N MET A 164 1.65 -36.26 -4.22
CA MET A 164 0.27 -36.46 -3.85
C MET A 164 -0.52 -36.84 -5.09
N SER A 165 -1.01 -38.07 -5.10
CA SER A 165 -2.11 -38.50 -5.97
C SER A 165 -3.23 -37.46 -5.90
N LEU A 166 -3.55 -36.86 -7.04
CA LEU A 166 -4.61 -35.85 -7.23
C LEU A 166 -6.02 -36.49 -7.21
N SER A 167 -6.23 -37.48 -6.34
CA SER A 167 -7.35 -38.42 -6.41
C SER A 167 -8.72 -37.88 -5.97
N GLU A 168 -8.79 -36.64 -5.48
CA GLU A 168 -10.05 -35.93 -5.18
C GLU A 168 -10.08 -34.54 -5.85
N ASN A 169 -9.58 -34.44 -7.10
CA ASN A 169 -9.63 -33.19 -7.85
C ASN A 169 -11.07 -32.77 -8.18
N ARG A 170 -11.54 -31.73 -7.50
CA ARG A 170 -12.67 -30.93 -8.02
C ARG A 170 -12.25 -30.30 -9.35
N VAL A 171 -13.11 -30.36 -10.35
CA VAL A 171 -12.95 -29.71 -11.65
C VAL A 171 -13.83 -28.47 -11.72
N VAL A 172 -13.30 -27.36 -12.23
CA VAL A 172 -14.04 -26.12 -12.51
C VAL A 172 -13.67 -25.54 -13.88
N ASP A 173 -14.53 -24.70 -14.44
CA ASP A 173 -14.20 -23.93 -15.64
C ASP A 173 -13.16 -22.85 -15.30
N VAL A 174 -13.36 -22.13 -14.20
CA VAL A 174 -12.46 -21.04 -13.77
C VAL A 174 -12.16 -21.13 -12.28
N LEU A 175 -10.86 -21.08 -11.95
CA LEU A 175 -10.37 -20.79 -10.61
C LEU A 175 -9.99 -19.31 -10.53
N ILE A 176 -10.46 -18.60 -9.51
CA ILE A 176 -10.06 -17.23 -9.18
C ILE A 176 -9.39 -17.24 -7.81
N VAL A 177 -8.15 -16.78 -7.73
CA VAL A 177 -7.40 -16.65 -6.48
C VAL A 177 -7.37 -15.19 -6.06
N GLY A 178 -7.87 -14.89 -4.87
CA GLY A 178 -8.07 -13.53 -4.34
C GLY A 178 -9.49 -13.02 -4.58
N SER A 179 -10.12 -12.50 -3.52
CA SER A 179 -11.52 -12.06 -3.51
C SER A 179 -11.71 -10.54 -3.40
N GLY A 180 -10.65 -9.77 -3.62
CA GLY A 180 -10.73 -8.31 -3.70
C GLY A 180 -11.52 -7.84 -4.94
N PRO A 181 -11.76 -6.52 -5.08
CA PRO A 181 -12.59 -5.94 -6.15
C PRO A 181 -12.29 -6.46 -7.55
N VAL A 182 -11.01 -6.71 -7.87
CA VAL A 182 -10.61 -7.28 -9.17
C VAL A 182 -10.98 -8.75 -9.33
N GLY A 183 -10.77 -9.60 -8.32
CA GLY A 183 -11.22 -11.00 -8.36
C GLY A 183 -12.74 -11.10 -8.50
N SER A 184 -13.47 -10.24 -7.79
CA SER A 184 -14.91 -10.07 -7.95
C SER A 184 -15.33 -9.60 -9.34
N THR A 185 -14.53 -8.75 -9.98
CA THR A 185 -14.80 -8.29 -11.37
C THR A 185 -14.76 -9.45 -12.35
N PHE A 186 -13.73 -10.31 -12.26
CA PHE A 186 -13.66 -11.53 -13.08
C PHE A 186 -14.86 -12.45 -12.81
N ALA A 187 -15.21 -12.70 -11.54
CA ALA A 187 -16.36 -13.53 -11.20
C ALA A 187 -17.68 -12.98 -11.78
N ARG A 188 -17.98 -11.70 -11.56
CA ARG A 188 -19.17 -11.02 -12.10
C ARG A 188 -19.24 -11.16 -13.61
N CYS A 189 -18.21 -10.71 -14.32
CA CYS A 189 -18.18 -10.73 -15.79
C CYS A 189 -18.30 -12.14 -16.39
N ILE A 190 -17.67 -13.15 -15.77
CA ILE A 190 -17.77 -14.54 -16.21
C ILE A 190 -19.17 -15.10 -15.96
N ARG A 191 -19.76 -14.84 -14.79
CA ARG A 191 -21.09 -15.37 -14.43
C ARG A 191 -22.22 -14.66 -15.18
N ASP A 192 -22.05 -13.40 -15.59
CA ASP A 192 -22.96 -12.69 -16.49
C ASP A 192 -22.95 -13.29 -17.90
N ALA A 193 -21.75 -13.43 -18.50
CA ALA A 193 -21.64 -13.86 -19.88
C ALA A 193 -21.81 -15.39 -20.05
N LEU A 194 -21.49 -16.18 -19.03
CA LEU A 194 -21.59 -17.64 -19.04
C LEU A 194 -22.24 -18.16 -17.73
N PRO A 195 -23.58 -18.03 -17.57
CA PRO A 195 -24.31 -18.47 -16.37
C PRO A 195 -24.20 -19.97 -16.01
N ASP A 196 -23.70 -20.81 -16.92
CA ASP A 196 -23.42 -22.23 -16.69
C ASP A 196 -21.94 -22.57 -16.44
N ALA A 197 -21.04 -21.58 -16.44
CA ALA A 197 -19.62 -21.79 -16.14
C ALA A 197 -19.39 -21.95 -14.63
N SER A 198 -18.77 -23.05 -14.23
CA SER A 198 -18.40 -23.33 -12.85
C SER A 198 -17.19 -22.49 -12.42
N VAL A 199 -17.41 -21.60 -11.45
CA VAL A 199 -16.39 -20.68 -10.93
C VAL A 199 -16.15 -20.96 -9.46
N LEU A 200 -14.90 -21.26 -9.11
CA LEU A 200 -14.43 -21.29 -7.72
C LEU A 200 -13.56 -20.07 -7.46
N MET A 201 -13.95 -19.23 -6.52
CA MET A 201 -13.12 -18.18 -5.94
C MET A 201 -12.56 -18.65 -4.59
N VAL A 202 -11.27 -18.40 -4.35
CA VAL A 202 -10.60 -18.71 -3.07
C VAL A 202 -9.94 -17.46 -2.49
N GLU A 203 -9.99 -17.33 -1.17
CA GLU A 203 -9.41 -16.24 -0.40
C GLU A 203 -8.62 -16.78 0.80
N ALA A 204 -7.41 -16.26 1.04
CA ALA A 204 -6.56 -16.72 2.14
C ALA A 204 -7.08 -16.27 3.52
N GLY A 205 -7.74 -15.11 3.58
CA GLY A 205 -8.36 -14.61 4.81
C GLY A 205 -9.80 -15.08 5.04
N PRO A 206 -10.37 -14.85 6.24
CA PRO A 206 -11.75 -15.20 6.56
C PRO A 206 -12.77 -14.21 5.96
N ARG A 207 -14.04 -14.60 5.96
CA ARG A 207 -15.18 -13.69 5.79
C ARG A 207 -15.42 -12.87 7.08
N LEU A 208 -15.53 -11.55 6.95
CA LEU A 208 -15.73 -10.62 8.09
C LEU A 208 -17.18 -10.36 8.47
N THR A 209 -18.07 -10.46 7.48
CA THR A 209 -19.47 -10.03 7.54
C THR A 209 -20.35 -11.11 6.93
N SER A 210 -21.66 -11.12 7.20
CA SER A 210 -22.56 -12.11 6.61
C SER A 210 -22.53 -12.07 5.06
N ARG A 211 -22.69 -10.88 4.48
CA ARG A 211 -22.53 -10.64 3.03
C ARG A 211 -21.05 -10.59 2.66
N ALA A 212 -20.62 -11.38 1.68
CA ALA A 212 -19.22 -11.49 1.30
C ALA A 212 -18.65 -10.16 0.80
N GLY A 213 -17.53 -9.73 1.40
CA GLY A 213 -16.76 -8.59 0.91
C GLY A 213 -17.39 -7.22 1.17
N GLU A 214 -18.38 -7.13 2.07
CA GLU A 214 -18.93 -5.84 2.52
C GLU A 214 -17.83 -4.95 3.13
N ASN A 215 -17.96 -3.63 2.93
CA ASN A 215 -17.10 -2.64 3.55
C ASN A 215 -17.45 -2.47 5.03
N ILE A 216 -16.47 -2.69 5.92
CA ILE A 216 -16.69 -2.65 7.38
C ILE A 216 -16.98 -1.24 7.91
N ARG A 217 -16.79 -0.20 7.09
CA ARG A 217 -17.23 1.18 7.39
C ARG A 217 -18.76 1.34 7.38
N ASN A 218 -19.51 0.33 6.90
CA ASN A 218 -20.97 0.27 6.97
C ASN A 218 -21.49 -0.33 8.29
N ARG A 219 -20.60 -0.76 9.21
CA ARG A 219 -20.95 -1.35 10.51
C ARG A 219 -20.82 -0.30 11.62
N SER A 220 -21.34 -0.59 12.82
CA SER A 220 -21.15 0.29 13.98
C SER A 220 -19.66 0.50 14.29
N PRO A 221 -19.26 1.61 14.92
CA PRO A 221 -17.87 1.83 15.34
C PRO A 221 -17.33 0.69 16.21
N GLU A 222 -18.16 0.13 17.08
CA GLU A 222 -17.86 -0.99 17.98
C GLU A 222 -17.64 -2.30 17.20
N ASP A 223 -18.57 -2.67 16.30
CA ASP A 223 -18.43 -3.84 15.44
C ASP A 223 -17.18 -3.73 14.55
N ARG A 224 -16.95 -2.55 13.97
CA ARG A 224 -15.79 -2.28 13.12
C ARG A 224 -14.48 -2.45 13.90
N ALA A 225 -14.42 -1.95 15.13
CA ALA A 225 -13.26 -2.13 16.01
C ALA A 225 -13.06 -3.62 16.37
N HIS A 226 -14.14 -4.37 16.62
CA HIS A 226 -14.09 -5.81 16.87
C HIS A 226 -13.52 -6.58 15.68
N LEU A 227 -14.04 -6.35 14.47
CA LEU A 227 -13.59 -7.01 13.24
C LEU A 227 -12.12 -6.72 12.92
N VAL A 228 -11.66 -5.48 13.12
CA VAL A 228 -10.24 -5.11 12.96
C VAL A 228 -9.36 -5.81 14.01
N ALA A 229 -9.82 -5.94 15.24
CA ALA A 229 -9.09 -6.64 16.30
C ALA A 229 -9.03 -8.17 16.07
N GLU A 230 -10.09 -8.76 15.52
CA GLU A 230 -10.09 -10.17 15.10
C GLU A 230 -9.10 -10.41 13.95
N LEU A 231 -9.13 -9.57 12.91
CA LEU A 231 -8.18 -9.65 11.81
C LEU A 231 -6.72 -9.59 12.28
N ARG A 232 -6.40 -8.62 13.15
CA ARG A 232 -5.04 -8.50 13.71
C ARG A 232 -4.58 -9.80 14.38
N ARG A 233 -5.45 -10.54 15.08
CA ARG A 233 -5.10 -11.82 15.72
C ARG A 233 -4.74 -12.94 14.74
N LEU A 234 -5.33 -12.96 13.54
CA LEU A 234 -5.11 -14.02 12.55
C LEU A 234 -3.77 -13.91 11.81
N VAL A 235 -3.21 -12.70 11.77
CA VAL A 235 -1.91 -12.38 11.12
C VAL A 235 -0.87 -11.87 12.13
N SER A 236 -1.16 -11.96 13.43
CA SER A 236 -0.33 -11.34 14.47
C SER A 236 1.00 -12.06 14.67
N TYR A 237 2.06 -11.36 14.32
CA TYR A 237 3.37 -11.50 14.92
C TYR A 237 3.59 -10.39 15.98
N PRO A 238 4.58 -10.50 16.88
CA PRO A 238 4.87 -9.43 17.82
C PRO A 238 5.43 -8.20 17.09
N ALA A 239 4.73 -7.07 17.20
CA ALA A 239 5.20 -5.79 16.68
C ALA A 239 6.56 -5.42 17.30
N SER A 240 7.51 -4.97 16.47
CA SER A 240 8.79 -4.45 16.96
C SER A 240 8.63 -3.03 17.49
N GLU A 241 9.35 -2.73 18.57
CA GLU A 241 9.39 -1.39 19.19
C GLU A 241 9.87 -0.35 18.15
N GLY A 242 9.02 0.63 17.82
CA GLY A 242 9.28 1.65 16.79
C GLY A 242 8.81 1.31 15.37
N ALA A 243 8.07 0.21 15.15
CA ALA A 243 7.43 -0.06 13.85
C ALA A 243 6.32 0.96 13.51
N VAL A 244 6.07 1.16 12.21
CA VAL A 244 4.93 1.94 11.70
C VAL A 244 3.63 1.18 12.01
N GLU A 245 2.61 1.83 12.58
CA GLU A 245 1.33 1.12 12.79
C GLU A 245 0.62 0.82 11.46
N PRO A 246 0.21 -0.44 11.18
CA PRO A 246 -0.55 -0.77 9.98
C PRO A 246 -1.97 -0.19 10.05
N ARG A 247 -2.47 0.29 8.91
CA ARG A 247 -3.85 0.79 8.75
C ARG A 247 -4.87 -0.25 9.24
N PRO A 248 -6.02 0.16 9.82
CA PRO A 248 -7.07 -0.76 10.26
C PRO A 248 -7.45 -1.79 9.17
N GLY A 249 -7.55 -3.07 9.56
CA GLY A 249 -7.81 -4.18 8.63
C GLY A 249 -6.59 -4.70 7.86
N THR A 250 -5.39 -4.12 8.07
CA THR A 250 -4.13 -4.54 7.43
C THR A 250 -3.07 -5.00 8.43
N PHE A 251 -2.02 -5.65 7.91
CA PHE A 251 -0.83 -6.09 8.64
C PHE A 251 0.42 -5.77 7.80
N LEU A 252 1.55 -5.42 8.44
CA LEU A 252 2.77 -5.09 7.70
C LEU A 252 3.34 -6.32 6.97
N VAL A 253 3.97 -6.08 5.83
CA VAL A 253 4.74 -7.08 5.07
C VAL A 253 5.98 -7.51 5.87
N ALA A 254 6.66 -6.55 6.49
CA ALA A 254 7.88 -6.78 7.28
C ALA A 254 7.62 -7.52 8.61
N ASP A 255 6.43 -7.39 9.20
CA ASP A 255 6.04 -8.04 10.46
C ASP A 255 5.86 -9.57 10.35
N GLY A 256 6.58 -10.26 9.47
CA GLY A 256 6.70 -11.72 9.47
C GLY A 256 7.48 -12.30 10.66
N GLY A 257 7.40 -11.68 11.83
CA GLY A 257 8.02 -12.10 13.10
C GLY A 257 9.47 -11.72 13.33
N ARG A 258 10.04 -10.80 12.53
CA ARG A 258 11.43 -10.32 12.68
C ARG A 258 11.50 -8.82 12.38
N ALA A 259 12.58 -8.19 12.83
CA ALA A 259 12.84 -6.77 12.59
C ALA A 259 12.84 -6.44 11.10
N VAL A 260 12.38 -5.21 10.78
CA VAL A 260 12.46 -4.60 9.44
C VAL A 260 13.86 -4.84 8.86
N ASP A 261 13.92 -5.41 7.65
CA ASP A 261 15.19 -5.54 6.94
C ASP A 261 15.70 -4.11 6.66
N PRO A 262 16.92 -3.73 7.08
CA PRO A 262 17.45 -2.38 6.81
C PRO A 262 17.65 -2.08 5.32
N HIS A 263 17.44 -3.06 4.43
CA HIS A 263 17.38 -2.89 2.98
C HIS A 263 15.94 -2.77 2.43
N ASP A 264 14.91 -2.90 3.28
CA ASP A 264 13.51 -2.68 2.90
C ASP A 264 13.21 -1.18 2.81
N GLY A 265 12.99 -0.71 1.58
CA GLY A 265 12.67 0.68 1.28
C GLY A 265 11.22 1.09 1.54
N MET A 266 10.35 0.17 1.98
CA MET A 266 8.91 0.40 2.18
C MET A 266 8.45 -0.03 3.59
N PRO A 267 8.92 0.63 4.67
CA PRO A 267 8.63 0.21 6.05
C PRO A 267 7.16 0.31 6.45
N ALA A 268 6.32 1.03 5.69
CA ALA A 268 4.88 1.09 5.88
C ALA A 268 4.09 0.15 4.95
N ALA A 269 4.76 -0.72 4.18
CA ALA A 269 4.09 -1.67 3.31
C ALA A 269 3.23 -2.65 4.14
N ALA A 270 1.93 -2.63 3.90
CA ALA A 270 0.93 -3.49 4.52
C ALA A 270 0.05 -4.21 3.48
N MET A 271 -0.55 -5.33 3.91
CA MET A 271 -1.46 -6.18 3.14
C MET A 271 -2.75 -6.44 3.93
N ALA A 272 -3.81 -6.90 3.25
CA ALA A 272 -5.06 -7.34 3.88
C ALA A 272 -5.34 -8.81 3.55
N ALA A 273 -5.84 -9.58 4.51
CA ALA A 273 -6.21 -10.98 4.33
C ALA A 273 -7.62 -11.19 4.87
N ASN A 274 -8.61 -11.00 4.00
CA ASN A 274 -10.04 -11.18 4.28
C ASN A 274 -10.81 -11.30 2.96
N VAL A 275 -12.02 -11.85 3.02
CA VAL A 275 -12.96 -11.76 1.90
C VAL A 275 -13.22 -10.30 1.56
N GLY A 276 -13.02 -9.92 0.30
CA GLY A 276 -13.04 -8.53 -0.18
C GLY A 276 -11.70 -7.79 -0.13
N GLY A 277 -10.67 -8.37 0.49
CA GLY A 277 -9.34 -7.77 0.63
C GLY A 277 -9.38 -6.34 1.19
N MET A 278 -8.53 -5.46 0.65
CA MET A 278 -8.56 -4.03 1.00
C MET A 278 -9.88 -3.33 0.62
N GLY A 279 -10.69 -3.91 -0.28
CA GLY A 279 -12.02 -3.41 -0.62
C GLY A 279 -12.98 -3.39 0.58
N SER A 280 -12.73 -4.20 1.62
CA SER A 280 -13.51 -4.12 2.86
C SER A 280 -13.18 -2.91 3.74
N HIS A 281 -12.07 -2.20 3.49
CA HIS A 281 -11.53 -1.17 4.40
C HIS A 281 -11.24 0.18 3.73
N TRP A 282 -11.16 0.21 2.39
CA TRP A 282 -10.73 1.37 1.60
C TRP A 282 -11.62 2.63 1.70
N THR A 283 -11.04 3.75 1.27
CA THR A 283 -11.69 5.08 1.19
C THR A 283 -12.63 5.25 0.00
N CYS A 284 -12.70 4.25 -0.90
CA CYS A 284 -13.56 4.22 -2.09
C CYS A 284 -13.27 5.27 -3.19
N ALA A 285 -12.17 6.02 -3.13
CA ALA A 285 -11.79 6.97 -4.17
C ALA A 285 -11.52 6.28 -5.52
N CYS A 286 -12.26 6.70 -6.56
CA CYS A 286 -12.25 6.14 -7.92
C CYS A 286 -12.06 7.22 -9.01
N PRO A 287 -11.00 8.05 -8.96
CA PRO A 287 -10.66 8.99 -10.04
C PRO A 287 -10.29 8.24 -11.35
N ARG A 288 -10.69 8.80 -12.51
CA ARG A 288 -10.17 8.34 -13.81
C ARG A 288 -8.71 8.80 -14.02
N PRO A 289 -7.82 7.96 -14.59
CA PRO A 289 -6.46 8.37 -14.99
C PRO A 289 -6.50 9.29 -16.21
N SER A 290 -5.57 10.25 -16.30
CA SER A 290 -5.43 11.14 -17.46
C SER A 290 -3.98 11.31 -17.92
N GLY A 291 -3.78 11.80 -19.14
CA GLY A 291 -2.43 12.09 -19.66
C GLY A 291 -1.46 10.92 -19.49
N ARG A 292 -0.33 11.17 -18.83
CA ARG A 292 0.72 10.17 -18.54
C ARG A 292 0.31 9.01 -17.63
N GLU A 293 -0.81 9.13 -16.92
CA GLU A 293 -1.32 8.07 -16.04
C GLU A 293 -2.01 6.93 -16.82
N ARG A 294 -2.50 7.21 -18.04
CA ARG A 294 -3.25 6.26 -18.87
C ARG A 294 -2.34 5.17 -19.44
N VAL A 295 -2.83 3.94 -19.48
CA VAL A 295 -2.11 2.76 -20.00
C VAL A 295 -1.89 2.91 -21.52
N PRO A 296 -0.65 3.16 -22.00
CA PRO A 296 -0.43 3.65 -23.38
C PRO A 296 -0.65 2.58 -24.46
N MET A 297 -0.54 1.29 -24.10
CA MET A 297 -0.78 0.15 -24.99
C MET A 297 -2.27 -0.22 -25.15
N ILE A 298 -3.19 0.52 -24.52
CA ILE A 298 -4.64 0.36 -24.69
C ILE A 298 -5.19 1.60 -25.39
N ALA A 299 -5.94 1.40 -26.47
CA ALA A 299 -6.57 2.49 -27.21
C ALA A 299 -7.47 3.33 -26.30
N GLY A 300 -7.42 4.67 -26.45
CA GLY A 300 -8.08 5.61 -25.54
C GLY A 300 -9.56 5.29 -25.31
N SER A 301 -10.33 5.12 -26.39
CA SER A 301 -11.76 4.76 -26.34
C SER A 301 -12.02 3.44 -25.61
N VAL A 302 -11.22 2.41 -25.86
CA VAL A 302 -11.36 1.09 -25.20
C VAL A 302 -11.11 1.20 -23.69
N LEU A 303 -10.16 2.04 -23.28
CA LEU A 303 -9.93 2.32 -21.86
C LEU A 303 -11.08 3.13 -21.25
N ASP A 304 -11.64 4.10 -21.96
CA ASP A 304 -12.76 4.92 -21.46
C ASP A 304 -14.08 4.13 -21.35
N GLU A 305 -14.34 3.21 -22.27
CA GLU A 305 -15.44 2.23 -22.19
C GLU A 305 -15.25 1.31 -20.96
N ALA A 306 -14.04 0.76 -20.77
CA ALA A 306 -13.71 -0.08 -19.63
C ALA A 306 -13.80 0.66 -18.28
N LEU A 307 -13.36 1.93 -18.22
CA LEU A 307 -13.51 2.79 -17.04
C LEU A 307 -14.99 3.05 -16.73
N THR A 308 -15.82 3.28 -17.75
CA THR A 308 -17.27 3.48 -17.58
C THR A 308 -17.96 2.21 -17.04
N ARG A 309 -17.57 1.03 -17.55
CA ARG A 309 -18.04 -0.26 -17.01
C ARG A 309 -17.57 -0.48 -15.57
N ALA A 310 -16.33 -0.12 -15.26
CA ALA A 310 -15.77 -0.21 -13.91
C ALA A 310 -16.47 0.71 -12.90
N GLU A 311 -16.81 1.94 -13.30
CA GLU A 311 -17.63 2.87 -12.51
C GLU A 311 -19.00 2.27 -12.19
N SER A 312 -19.66 1.66 -13.18
CA SER A 312 -20.95 0.99 -12.98
C SER A 312 -20.86 -0.21 -12.03
N LEU A 313 -19.80 -1.02 -12.12
CA LEU A 313 -19.59 -2.18 -11.23
C LEU A 313 -19.26 -1.79 -9.79
N LEU A 314 -18.58 -0.67 -9.59
CA LEU A 314 -18.21 -0.13 -8.29
C LEU A 314 -19.29 0.75 -7.65
N GLY A 315 -20.29 1.20 -8.43
CA GLY A 315 -21.25 2.20 -7.99
C GLY A 315 -20.59 3.56 -7.74
N VAL A 316 -19.77 4.04 -8.70
CA VAL A 316 -19.06 5.32 -8.56
C VAL A 316 -20.02 6.48 -8.74
N THR A 317 -20.00 7.41 -7.78
CA THR A 317 -20.78 8.66 -7.80
C THR A 317 -19.96 9.83 -7.24
N GLN A 318 -20.26 11.04 -7.70
CA GLN A 318 -19.75 12.28 -7.10
C GLN A 318 -20.73 12.89 -6.08
N SER A 319 -21.94 12.33 -5.98
CA SER A 319 -23.00 12.75 -5.05
C SER A 319 -23.12 11.83 -3.84
N GLY A 320 -22.02 11.21 -3.41
CA GLY A 320 -21.99 10.31 -2.25
C GLY A 320 -22.21 11.04 -0.91
N PHE A 321 -21.85 12.32 -0.85
CA PHE A 321 -22.16 13.21 0.27
C PHE A 321 -23.19 14.25 -0.18
N ALA A 322 -24.03 14.71 0.74
CA ALA A 322 -24.90 15.85 0.50
C ALA A 322 -24.08 17.13 0.36
N GLU A 323 -24.45 18.02 -0.57
CA GLU A 323 -23.79 19.32 -0.70
C GLU A 323 -24.25 20.29 0.40
N ASN A 324 -23.30 20.90 1.10
CA ASN A 324 -23.50 22.05 1.99
C ASN A 324 -22.63 23.24 1.56
N ASP A 325 -22.90 24.43 2.11
CA ASP A 325 -22.19 25.65 1.72
C ASP A 325 -20.71 25.65 2.17
N THR A 326 -20.32 24.92 3.21
CA THR A 326 -18.91 24.73 3.57
C THR A 326 -18.15 23.95 2.48
N THR A 327 -18.68 22.82 2.01
CA THR A 327 -18.10 22.04 0.91
C THR A 327 -17.98 22.87 -0.36
N ARG A 328 -19.02 23.63 -0.73
CA ARG A 328 -19.00 24.54 -1.88
C ARG A 328 -17.94 25.63 -1.73
N SER A 329 -17.85 26.25 -0.56
CA SER A 329 -16.89 27.32 -0.26
C SER A 329 -15.44 26.83 -0.32
N VAL A 330 -15.15 25.66 0.27
CA VAL A 330 -13.82 25.03 0.21
C VAL A 330 -13.47 24.67 -1.23
N ALA A 331 -14.40 24.10 -2.00
CA ALA A 331 -14.18 23.78 -3.41
C ALA A 331 -13.90 25.04 -4.25
N GLN A 332 -14.63 26.14 -4.04
CA GLN A 332 -14.40 27.41 -4.73
C GLN A 332 -13.01 27.98 -4.44
N VAL A 333 -12.63 28.08 -3.16
CA VAL A 333 -11.31 28.61 -2.77
C VAL A 333 -10.17 27.74 -3.34
N LEU A 334 -10.34 26.42 -3.35
CA LEU A 334 -9.38 25.50 -3.96
C LEU A 334 -9.31 25.66 -5.50
N ALA A 335 -10.43 25.90 -6.17
CA ALA A 335 -10.45 26.19 -7.61
C ALA A 335 -9.68 27.49 -7.92
N GLU A 336 -9.91 28.57 -7.15
CA GLU A 336 -9.18 29.83 -7.29
C GLU A 336 -7.65 29.64 -7.12
N VAL A 337 -7.21 28.76 -6.21
CA VAL A 337 -5.78 28.43 -6.01
C VAL A 337 -5.19 27.56 -7.13
N TYR A 338 -5.92 26.52 -7.59
CA TYR A 338 -5.36 25.44 -8.42
C TYR A 338 -5.81 25.38 -9.88
N GLU A 339 -6.79 26.18 -10.29
CA GLU A 339 -7.25 26.27 -11.68
C GLU A 339 -6.79 27.55 -12.38
N THR A 340 -6.47 28.60 -11.62
CA THR A 340 -5.88 29.84 -12.16
C THR A 340 -4.67 29.53 -13.05
N GLY A 341 -4.73 29.93 -14.33
CA GLY A 341 -3.68 29.67 -15.32
C GLY A 341 -3.73 28.31 -16.02
N HIS A 342 -4.77 27.49 -15.78
CA HIS A 342 -5.03 26.23 -16.49
C HIS A 342 -6.17 26.39 -17.50
N ASP A 343 -6.33 25.41 -18.39
CA ASP A 343 -7.35 25.38 -19.44
C ASP A 343 -8.75 24.95 -18.97
N GLY A 344 -8.91 24.67 -17.68
CA GLY A 344 -10.15 24.17 -17.07
C GLY A 344 -10.46 22.70 -17.36
N ALA A 345 -9.58 21.94 -18.03
CA ALA A 345 -9.90 20.57 -18.48
C ALA A 345 -10.10 19.55 -17.35
N ARG A 346 -9.56 19.81 -16.14
CA ARG A 346 -9.79 19.01 -14.93
C ARG A 346 -10.00 19.92 -13.71
N PRO A 347 -11.22 20.38 -13.42
CA PRO A 347 -11.48 21.27 -12.28
C PRO A 347 -11.38 20.53 -10.94
N VAL A 348 -11.25 21.30 -9.87
CA VAL A 348 -11.52 20.87 -8.49
C VAL A 348 -13.01 20.53 -8.40
N GLN A 349 -13.32 19.36 -7.83
CA GLN A 349 -14.67 18.80 -7.87
C GLN A 349 -14.87 17.80 -6.72
N PRO A 350 -16.11 17.37 -6.41
CA PRO A 350 -16.33 16.26 -5.51
C PRO A 350 -15.60 15.00 -5.99
N MET A 351 -14.98 14.28 -5.06
CA MET A 351 -14.28 13.03 -5.35
C MET A 351 -15.26 12.01 -5.96
N PRO A 352 -14.93 11.36 -7.10
CA PRO A 352 -15.65 10.17 -7.54
C PRO A 352 -15.43 9.05 -6.52
N LEU A 353 -16.50 8.59 -5.87
CA LEU A 353 -16.48 7.61 -4.78
C LEU A 353 -17.33 6.39 -5.13
N ALA A 354 -16.80 5.19 -4.91
CA ALA A 354 -17.56 3.95 -4.95
C ALA A 354 -18.43 3.83 -3.69
N CYS A 355 -19.66 4.36 -3.74
CA CYS A 355 -20.60 4.33 -2.64
C CYS A 355 -22.05 4.62 -3.10
N ALA A 356 -23.02 4.25 -2.26
CA ALA A 356 -24.41 4.65 -2.44
C ALA A 356 -24.75 5.79 -1.45
N ALA A 357 -25.28 6.89 -1.97
CA ALA A 357 -25.82 7.97 -1.15
C ALA A 357 -26.96 7.47 -0.25
N GLN A 358 -27.08 8.02 0.97
CA GLN A 358 -28.17 7.73 1.90
C GLN A 358 -28.98 9.00 2.15
N SER A 359 -30.26 8.85 2.51
CA SER A 359 -31.15 9.98 2.80
C SER A 359 -30.80 10.73 4.10
N ALA A 360 -29.96 10.14 4.96
CA ALA A 360 -29.33 10.79 6.10
C ALA A 360 -28.05 10.02 6.49
N GLY A 361 -27.03 10.73 6.98
CA GLY A 361 -25.78 10.14 7.46
C GLY A 361 -24.69 9.97 6.39
N LEU A 362 -23.68 9.16 6.70
CA LEU A 362 -22.60 8.82 5.77
C LEU A 362 -23.13 7.93 4.63
N PRO A 363 -22.52 7.98 3.43
CA PRO A 363 -22.86 7.05 2.36
C PRO A 363 -22.59 5.58 2.75
N ARG A 364 -23.34 4.64 2.15
CA ARG A 364 -22.97 3.22 2.20
C ARG A 364 -21.77 3.00 1.30
N TRP A 365 -20.62 2.73 1.89
CA TRP A 365 -19.37 2.48 1.20
C TRP A 365 -19.43 1.17 0.43
N ALA A 366 -19.00 1.16 -0.84
CA ALA A 366 -18.86 -0.07 -1.60
C ALA A 366 -17.71 -0.92 -1.03
N GLY A 367 -17.94 -2.22 -0.90
CA GLY A 367 -16.88 -3.21 -0.80
C GLY A 367 -16.74 -4.00 -2.10
N ALA A 368 -16.15 -5.19 -2.01
CA ALA A 368 -16.22 -6.16 -3.09
C ALA A 368 -17.64 -6.72 -3.27
N ASP A 369 -18.52 -6.54 -2.28
CA ASP A 369 -19.95 -6.87 -2.33
C ASP A 369 -20.73 -6.11 -3.40
N ALA A 370 -20.29 -4.90 -3.78
CA ALA A 370 -20.91 -4.11 -4.84
C ALA A 370 -20.71 -4.74 -6.23
N ILE A 371 -19.51 -5.28 -6.48
CA ILE A 371 -19.16 -5.93 -7.77
C ILE A 371 -19.70 -7.35 -7.83
N LEU A 372 -19.60 -8.11 -6.73
CA LEU A 372 -20.18 -9.46 -6.65
C LEU A 372 -21.71 -9.40 -6.79
N ASP A 373 -22.33 -8.37 -6.23
CA ASP A 373 -23.78 -8.24 -6.08
C ASP A 373 -24.38 -9.54 -5.49
N ASP A 374 -25.30 -10.19 -6.19
CA ASP A 374 -25.96 -11.42 -5.77
C ASP A 374 -25.05 -12.65 -5.63
N LEU A 375 -23.83 -12.61 -6.20
CA LEU A 375 -22.79 -13.61 -5.94
C LEU A 375 -22.29 -13.55 -4.48
N ALA A 376 -22.38 -12.40 -3.82
CA ALA A 376 -21.91 -12.21 -2.44
C ALA A 376 -22.72 -13.00 -1.40
N ASP A 377 -23.98 -13.33 -1.73
CA ASP A 377 -24.91 -14.07 -0.88
C ASP A 377 -24.69 -15.59 -0.95
N GLY A 378 -23.91 -16.09 -1.91
CA GLY A 378 -23.59 -17.51 -2.05
C GLY A 378 -24.77 -18.39 -2.52
N SER A 379 -25.88 -17.78 -2.96
CA SER A 379 -27.10 -18.46 -3.41
C SER A 379 -27.05 -18.90 -4.89
N ARG A 380 -26.16 -18.31 -5.68
CA ARG A 380 -26.04 -18.57 -7.12
C ARG A 380 -25.42 -19.95 -7.39
N PRO A 381 -26.09 -20.84 -8.15
CA PRO A 381 -25.49 -22.11 -8.55
C PRO A 381 -24.26 -21.88 -9.43
N ASN A 382 -23.35 -22.85 -9.45
CA ASN A 382 -22.09 -22.83 -10.21
C ASN A 382 -21.13 -21.68 -9.84
N PHE A 383 -21.36 -20.97 -8.74
CA PHE A 383 -20.37 -20.07 -8.12
C PHE A 383 -20.12 -20.50 -6.67
N GLU A 384 -18.86 -20.53 -6.25
CA GLU A 384 -18.49 -20.79 -4.86
C GLU A 384 -17.34 -19.88 -4.45
N LEU A 385 -17.45 -19.30 -3.26
CA LEU A 385 -16.42 -18.48 -2.62
C LEU A 385 -15.97 -19.16 -1.33
N ARG A 386 -14.75 -19.69 -1.34
CA ARG A 386 -14.08 -20.26 -0.15
C ARG A 386 -13.19 -19.22 0.51
N ASP A 387 -13.45 -18.96 1.78
CA ASP A 387 -12.57 -18.17 2.62
C ASP A 387 -11.55 -19.08 3.35
N SER A 388 -10.57 -18.47 4.01
CA SER A 388 -9.49 -19.17 4.74
C SER A 388 -8.85 -20.31 3.94
N THR A 389 -8.68 -20.12 2.64
CA THR A 389 -8.18 -21.09 1.66
C THR A 389 -7.02 -20.47 0.87
N VAL A 390 -5.79 -20.86 1.20
CA VAL A 390 -4.58 -20.36 0.53
C VAL A 390 -4.33 -21.18 -0.74
N CYS A 391 -4.22 -20.53 -1.90
CA CYS A 391 -3.57 -21.15 -3.05
C CYS A 391 -2.06 -21.10 -2.86
N THR A 392 -1.43 -22.25 -2.64
CA THR A 392 0.01 -22.34 -2.36
C THR A 392 0.85 -22.53 -3.62
N LYS A 393 0.25 -23.08 -4.69
CA LYS A 393 0.94 -23.35 -5.95
C LYS A 393 -0.04 -23.54 -7.12
N LEU A 394 0.26 -22.95 -8.28
CA LEU A 394 -0.37 -23.31 -9.56
C LEU A 394 0.30 -24.54 -10.17
N VAL A 395 -0.51 -25.46 -10.70
CA VAL A 395 -0.04 -26.66 -11.40
C VAL A 395 -0.02 -26.36 -12.90
N ARG A 396 1.12 -26.63 -13.54
CA ARG A 396 1.39 -26.28 -14.94
C ARG A 396 1.89 -27.49 -15.71
N ASP A 397 1.41 -27.64 -16.94
CA ASP A 397 1.92 -28.55 -17.97
C ASP A 397 2.16 -27.75 -19.27
N GLY A 398 3.37 -27.82 -19.82
CA GLY A 398 3.74 -27.06 -21.03
C GLY A 398 3.42 -25.55 -20.94
N ALA A 399 2.55 -25.06 -21.82
CA ALA A 399 2.05 -23.67 -21.86
C ALA A 399 0.72 -23.47 -21.11
N ARG A 400 0.26 -24.45 -20.33
CA ARG A 400 -1.08 -24.47 -19.71
C ARG A 400 -1.02 -24.63 -18.20
N VAL A 401 -1.75 -23.79 -17.47
CA VAL A 401 -2.03 -24.01 -16.04
C VAL A 401 -3.22 -24.97 -15.96
N THR A 402 -3.01 -26.15 -15.40
CA THR A 402 -4.03 -27.22 -15.32
C THR A 402 -4.86 -27.16 -14.04
N GLY A 403 -4.42 -26.38 -13.05
CA GLY A 403 -5.06 -26.31 -11.75
C GLY A 403 -4.23 -25.59 -10.69
N ALA A 404 -4.56 -25.85 -9.43
CA ALA A 404 -3.84 -25.33 -8.28
C ALA A 404 -3.89 -26.30 -7.09
N VAL A 405 -2.95 -26.12 -6.15
CA VAL A 405 -2.98 -26.69 -4.81
C VAL A 405 -3.53 -25.64 -3.86
N LEU A 406 -4.58 -26.02 -3.13
CA LEU A 406 -5.28 -25.19 -2.15
C LEU A 406 -5.07 -25.78 -0.76
N SER A 407 -4.77 -24.95 0.24
CA SER A 407 -4.69 -25.36 1.65
C SER A 407 -5.77 -24.64 2.46
N ASP A 408 -6.58 -25.39 3.18
CA ASP A 408 -7.46 -24.81 4.21
C ASP A 408 -6.59 -24.37 5.40
N VAL A 409 -6.77 -23.13 5.85
CA VAL A 409 -5.99 -22.51 6.94
C VAL A 409 -6.44 -23.01 8.32
N ARG A 410 -7.70 -23.42 8.44
CA ARG A 410 -8.34 -23.86 9.69
C ARG A 410 -7.97 -25.30 10.01
N THR A 411 -7.93 -26.17 9.00
CA THR A 411 -7.59 -27.61 9.17
C THR A 411 -6.14 -27.93 8.82
N GLY A 412 -5.52 -27.18 7.90
CA GLY A 412 -4.23 -27.49 7.31
C GLY A 412 -4.29 -28.50 6.16
N ASP A 413 -5.49 -28.93 5.75
CA ASP A 413 -5.65 -29.92 4.68
C ASP A 413 -5.36 -29.31 3.31
N SER A 414 -4.58 -30.03 2.50
CA SER A 414 -4.24 -29.64 1.13
C SER A 414 -5.06 -30.43 0.11
N THR A 415 -5.72 -29.72 -0.81
CA THR A 415 -6.55 -30.28 -1.88
C THR A 415 -6.08 -29.80 -3.26
N GLY A 416 -6.26 -30.66 -4.27
CA GLY A 416 -6.05 -30.29 -5.66
C GLY A 416 -7.33 -29.76 -6.30
N VAL A 417 -7.23 -28.73 -7.14
CA VAL A 417 -8.32 -28.30 -8.01
C VAL A 417 -7.82 -28.28 -9.45
N SER A 418 -8.61 -28.79 -10.39
CA SER A 418 -8.37 -28.68 -11.83
C SER A 418 -9.22 -27.56 -12.41
N ALA A 419 -8.63 -26.73 -13.28
CA ALA A 419 -9.31 -25.57 -13.85
C ALA A 419 -9.03 -25.43 -15.35
N SER A 420 -10.04 -25.05 -16.14
CA SER A 420 -9.82 -24.74 -17.56
C SER A 420 -9.13 -23.39 -17.78
N PHE A 421 -9.38 -22.43 -16.89
CA PHE A 421 -8.72 -21.13 -16.80
C PHE A 421 -8.42 -20.77 -15.35
N VAL A 422 -7.35 -20.01 -15.13
CA VAL A 422 -6.96 -19.51 -13.80
C VAL A 422 -6.80 -17.99 -13.85
N VAL A 423 -7.33 -17.31 -12.83
CA VAL A 423 -7.14 -15.89 -12.56
C VAL A 423 -6.41 -15.75 -11.22
N VAL A 424 -5.36 -14.92 -11.17
CA VAL A 424 -4.69 -14.55 -9.92
C VAL A 424 -4.84 -13.04 -9.70
N ALA A 425 -5.55 -12.67 -8.63
CA ALA A 425 -5.84 -11.31 -8.23
C ALA A 425 -5.46 -11.06 -6.74
N CYS A 426 -4.33 -11.64 -6.32
CA CYS A 426 -3.84 -11.67 -4.95
C CYS A 426 -3.06 -10.39 -4.58
N ASP A 427 -3.58 -9.20 -4.88
CA ASP A 427 -2.86 -7.92 -4.78
C ASP A 427 -1.51 -7.86 -5.52
N ALA A 428 -0.84 -6.70 -5.47
CA ALA A 428 0.39 -6.45 -6.21
C ALA A 428 1.65 -7.10 -5.57
N LEU A 429 1.61 -7.51 -4.30
CA LEU A 429 2.75 -8.13 -3.63
C LEU A 429 2.64 -9.67 -3.62
N ARG A 430 1.43 -10.23 -3.45
CA ARG A 430 1.25 -11.69 -3.39
C ARG A 430 0.89 -12.36 -4.72
N THR A 431 0.41 -11.62 -5.73
CA THR A 431 0.32 -12.16 -7.10
C THR A 431 1.68 -12.62 -7.63
N PRO A 432 2.75 -11.80 -7.63
CA PRO A 432 4.07 -12.27 -8.07
C PRO A 432 4.65 -13.35 -7.14
N GLN A 433 4.33 -13.33 -5.83
CA GLN A 433 4.72 -14.38 -4.87
C GLN A 433 4.19 -15.76 -5.28
N LEU A 434 2.89 -15.85 -5.62
CA LEU A 434 2.27 -17.12 -6.06
C LEU A 434 2.84 -17.57 -7.41
N LEU A 435 3.08 -16.65 -8.35
CA LEU A 435 3.73 -17.00 -9.63
C LEU A 435 5.14 -17.56 -9.40
N TRP A 436 5.93 -16.91 -8.53
CA TRP A 436 7.28 -17.36 -8.17
C TRP A 436 7.29 -18.75 -7.51
N ALA A 437 6.37 -18.99 -6.57
CA ALA A 437 6.15 -20.29 -5.93
C ALA A 437 5.74 -21.39 -6.94
N SER A 438 5.01 -20.99 -7.98
CA SER A 438 4.56 -21.86 -9.07
C SER A 438 5.62 -22.10 -10.16
N GLY A 439 6.81 -21.49 -10.05
CA GLY A 439 7.87 -21.59 -11.05
C GLY A 439 7.63 -20.76 -12.33
N ILE A 440 6.63 -19.88 -12.32
CA ILE A 440 6.36 -18.93 -13.40
C ILE A 440 7.18 -17.68 -13.09
N ARG A 441 8.28 -17.45 -13.82
CA ARG A 441 9.29 -16.43 -13.48
C ARG A 441 9.81 -15.69 -14.72
N PRO A 442 8.97 -14.92 -15.44
CA PRO A 442 9.45 -14.01 -16.49
C PRO A 442 10.38 -12.94 -15.89
N PRO A 443 11.30 -12.33 -16.67
CA PRO A 443 12.32 -11.42 -16.13
C PRO A 443 11.77 -10.21 -15.37
N ALA A 444 10.64 -9.64 -15.81
CA ALA A 444 9.97 -8.53 -15.13
C ALA A 444 9.16 -8.92 -13.87
N LEU A 445 9.11 -10.19 -13.46
CA LEU A 445 8.28 -10.60 -12.33
C LEU A 445 8.76 -9.97 -11.02
N GLY A 446 7.91 -9.17 -10.39
CA GLY A 446 8.20 -8.44 -9.17
C GLY A 446 8.97 -7.13 -9.38
N HIS A 447 9.54 -6.91 -10.56
CA HIS A 447 10.26 -5.68 -10.93
C HIS A 447 9.31 -4.54 -11.32
N TYR A 448 9.85 -3.32 -11.43
CA TYR A 448 9.07 -2.10 -11.68
C TYR A 448 8.00 -1.85 -10.62
N LEU A 449 8.28 -2.23 -9.37
CA LEU A 449 7.45 -1.91 -8.22
C LEU A 449 7.33 -0.39 -8.09
N ASN A 450 6.11 0.11 -8.27
CA ASN A 450 5.79 1.51 -8.08
C ASN A 450 4.86 1.70 -6.89
N ASP A 451 4.97 2.84 -6.22
CA ASP A 451 4.11 3.30 -5.13
C ASP A 451 3.96 4.82 -5.26
N GLN A 452 3.03 5.42 -4.53
CA GLN A 452 2.73 6.84 -4.62
C GLN A 452 3.25 7.56 -3.37
N PRO A 453 4.31 8.39 -3.46
CA PRO A 453 4.75 9.23 -2.35
C PRO A 453 3.57 10.06 -1.84
N GLN A 454 3.21 9.86 -0.57
CA GLN A 454 2.03 10.44 0.04
C GLN A 454 2.44 11.51 1.05
N ILE A 455 2.05 12.76 0.83
CA ILE A 455 2.22 13.86 1.78
C ILE A 455 0.88 14.08 2.48
N ILE A 456 0.89 14.25 3.80
CA ILE A 456 -0.31 14.60 4.56
C ILE A 456 -0.11 15.85 5.43
N SER A 457 -1.22 16.58 5.64
CA SER A 457 -1.34 17.70 6.56
C SER A 457 -2.76 17.75 7.15
N PHE A 458 -2.91 18.44 8.27
CA PHE A 458 -4.17 18.67 8.97
C PHE A 458 -4.32 20.16 9.26
N LEU A 459 -5.48 20.73 8.93
CA LEU A 459 -5.79 22.14 9.15
C LEU A 459 -7.16 22.34 9.80
N GLU A 460 -7.29 23.43 10.52
CA GLU A 460 -8.57 24.00 10.92
C GLU A 460 -8.97 25.07 9.90
N LEU A 461 -10.19 24.94 9.36
CA LEU A 461 -10.74 25.91 8.40
C LEU A 461 -11.00 27.25 9.09
N ASP A 462 -10.60 28.34 8.44
CA ASP A 462 -10.86 29.71 8.88
C ASP A 462 -12.11 30.26 8.17
N PRO A 463 -13.24 30.48 8.88
CA PRO A 463 -14.46 31.00 8.27
C PRO A 463 -14.29 32.34 7.56
N SER A 464 -13.29 33.15 7.95
CA SER A 464 -13.04 34.45 7.32
C SER A 464 -12.38 34.36 5.95
N ARG A 465 -11.87 33.17 5.58
CA ARG A 465 -11.28 32.87 4.26
C ARG A 465 -12.25 32.13 3.33
N LEU A 466 -13.44 31.75 3.81
CA LEU A 466 -14.44 31.00 3.07
C LEU A 466 -15.65 31.89 2.68
N PRO A 467 -16.15 31.85 1.43
CA PRO A 467 -17.30 32.62 0.97
C PRO A 467 -18.65 32.05 1.45
N LEU A 468 -18.82 31.92 2.77
CA LEU A 468 -20.04 31.41 3.42
C LEU A 468 -21.20 32.42 3.28
N LYS A 469 -22.43 31.92 3.00
CA LYS A 469 -23.60 32.75 2.69
C LYS A 469 -24.30 33.33 3.91
N ASP A 470 -24.53 32.49 4.92
CA ASP A 470 -25.10 32.91 6.19
C ASP A 470 -24.03 32.94 7.28
N SER A 471 -24.29 33.73 8.31
CA SER A 471 -23.30 34.07 9.33
C SER A 471 -22.69 32.85 10.04
N ARG A 472 -21.58 33.07 10.78
CA ARG A 472 -20.81 32.08 11.58
C ARG A 472 -21.63 31.07 12.41
N ALA A 473 -22.93 31.29 12.58
CA ALA A 473 -23.91 30.30 13.04
C ALA A 473 -23.82 28.95 12.29
N GLU A 474 -23.78 28.86 10.96
CA GLU A 474 -23.69 27.52 10.30
C GLU A 474 -22.39 26.77 10.67
N PHE A 475 -21.32 27.51 10.98
CA PHE A 475 -20.05 26.96 11.46
C PHE A 475 -20.05 26.58 12.96
N VAL A 476 -21.09 26.96 13.72
CA VAL A 476 -21.12 26.90 15.20
C VAL A 476 -22.39 26.22 15.75
N THR A 477 -23.48 26.16 14.99
CA THR A 477 -24.81 25.74 15.46
C THR A 477 -25.45 24.72 14.53
N SER A 478 -25.02 23.47 14.64
CA SER A 478 -25.99 22.37 14.68
C SER A 478 -25.51 21.31 15.67
N ASP A 479 -26.41 20.85 16.53
CA ASP A 479 -26.24 19.63 17.36
C ASP A 479 -26.37 18.35 16.49
N ASP A 480 -26.27 18.51 15.17
CA ASP A 480 -26.53 17.50 14.16
C ASP A 480 -25.24 17.23 13.38
N THR A 481 -24.61 16.08 13.65
CA THR A 481 -23.33 15.69 13.03
C THR A 481 -23.40 15.56 11.50
N ARG A 482 -24.59 15.68 10.90
CA ARG A 482 -24.85 15.66 9.46
C ARG A 482 -24.46 16.95 8.72
N ASP A 483 -24.59 18.13 9.34
CA ASP A 483 -24.36 19.41 8.62
C ASP A 483 -22.86 19.79 8.54
N HIS A 484 -22.05 19.27 9.45
CA HIS A 484 -20.61 19.54 9.50
C HIS A 484 -19.81 18.80 8.41
N LEU A 485 -20.46 18.00 7.54
CA LEU A 485 -19.78 17.08 6.66
C LEU A 485 -19.22 17.73 5.38
N THR A 486 -17.94 18.12 5.37
CA THR A 486 -17.26 18.69 4.18
C THR A 486 -17.01 17.66 3.06
N GLY A 487 -17.33 16.39 3.30
CA GLY A 487 -17.27 15.31 2.32
C GLY A 487 -15.83 14.97 1.90
N ALA A 488 -15.65 14.73 0.60
CA ALA A 488 -14.34 14.53 -0.01
C ALA A 488 -14.24 15.29 -1.34
N LEU A 489 -13.28 16.20 -1.44
CA LEU A 489 -12.97 16.93 -2.66
C LEU A 489 -11.71 16.36 -3.33
N TRP A 490 -11.64 16.54 -4.64
CA TRP A 490 -10.58 16.06 -5.50
C TRP A 490 -9.92 17.21 -6.26
N ILE A 491 -8.59 17.23 -6.22
CA ILE A 491 -7.74 18.11 -7.03
C ILE A 491 -7.01 17.19 -8.05
N PRO A 492 -7.44 17.13 -9.32
CA PRO A 492 -6.86 16.19 -10.29
C PRO A 492 -5.40 16.51 -10.65
N LEU A 493 -4.57 15.51 -10.94
CA LEU A 493 -3.29 15.75 -11.63
C LEU A 493 -3.54 16.27 -13.05
N VAL A 494 -2.77 17.27 -13.51
CA VAL A 494 -2.87 17.83 -14.88
C VAL A 494 -1.52 17.81 -15.59
N ASP A 495 -0.58 18.61 -15.12
CA ASP A 495 0.75 18.78 -15.68
C ASP A 495 1.77 19.02 -14.54
N ASP A 496 3.00 19.40 -14.86
CA ASP A 496 4.04 19.63 -13.85
C ASP A 496 3.84 20.92 -13.01
N ARG A 497 2.86 21.78 -13.35
CA ARG A 497 2.40 22.90 -12.52
C ARG A 497 1.40 22.45 -11.46
N ARG A 498 0.67 21.35 -11.70
CA ARG A 498 -0.17 20.66 -10.72
C ARG A 498 0.25 19.17 -10.63
N PRO A 499 1.44 18.90 -10.07
CA PRO A 499 2.13 17.60 -10.17
C PRO A 499 1.53 16.46 -9.34
N MET A 500 0.42 16.72 -8.64
CA MET A 500 -0.18 15.84 -7.64
C MET A 500 -1.62 15.46 -7.98
N HIS A 501 -2.04 14.32 -7.44
CA HIS A 501 -3.43 14.03 -7.17
C HIS A 501 -3.72 14.42 -5.71
N GLY A 502 -4.55 15.44 -5.50
CA GLY A 502 -4.90 15.94 -4.17
C GLY A 502 -6.27 15.45 -3.70
N GLN A 503 -6.35 15.10 -2.43
CA GLN A 503 -7.59 14.78 -1.72
C GLN A 503 -7.75 15.75 -0.54
N VAL A 504 -8.92 16.36 -0.42
CA VAL A 504 -9.31 17.09 0.80
C VAL A 504 -10.45 16.31 1.43
N MET A 505 -10.20 15.77 2.63
CA MET A 505 -11.12 14.88 3.33
C MET A 505 -11.31 15.35 4.75
N GLN A 506 -12.54 15.41 5.22
CA GLN A 506 -12.80 15.61 6.64
C GLN A 506 -12.31 14.43 7.48
N MET A 507 -12.00 14.68 8.76
CA MET A 507 -11.43 13.68 9.66
C MET A 507 -12.25 12.38 9.84
N GLU A 508 -13.58 12.40 9.74
CA GLU A 508 -14.39 11.16 9.78
C GLU A 508 -14.28 10.30 8.51
N ALA A 509 -13.92 10.92 7.39
CA ALA A 509 -13.65 10.24 6.12
C ALA A 509 -12.16 9.90 5.94
N SER A 510 -11.27 10.59 6.65
CA SER A 510 -9.81 10.43 6.55
C SER A 510 -9.34 9.05 7.06
N PRO A 511 -8.46 8.34 6.35
CA PRO A 511 -7.89 7.08 6.81
C PRO A 511 -6.69 7.27 7.77
N VAL A 512 -6.29 8.52 8.07
CA VAL A 512 -5.15 8.84 8.94
C VAL A 512 -5.64 9.61 10.18
N PRO A 513 -5.23 9.22 11.41
CA PRO A 513 -5.66 9.90 12.64
C PRO A 513 -5.05 11.30 12.78
N VAL A 514 -5.73 12.15 13.55
CA VAL A 514 -5.24 13.49 13.94
C VAL A 514 -4.05 13.36 14.90
N PRO A 515 -2.94 14.10 14.71
CA PRO A 515 -1.89 14.25 15.71
C PRO A 515 -2.45 14.74 17.06
N GLY A 516 -1.88 14.30 18.17
CA GLY A 516 -2.27 14.73 19.52
C GLY A 516 -3.58 14.15 20.09
N GLY A 517 -4.43 13.51 19.27
CA GLY A 517 -5.61 12.77 19.74
C GLY A 517 -6.96 13.47 19.51
N ALA A 518 -7.82 13.44 20.53
CA ALA A 518 -9.27 13.64 20.38
C ALA A 518 -9.67 14.95 19.65
N GLN A 519 -10.58 14.83 18.68
CA GLN A 519 -11.21 15.99 18.03
C GLN A 519 -12.03 16.77 19.06
N PRO A 520 -11.78 18.07 19.25
CA PRO A 520 -12.69 18.92 20.01
C PRO A 520 -14.00 19.05 19.23
N ALA A 521 -15.13 18.90 19.91
CA ALA A 521 -16.42 19.24 19.34
C ALA A 521 -16.38 20.69 18.82
N ASN A 522 -16.96 20.93 17.64
CA ASN A 522 -17.09 22.24 16.98
C ASN A 522 -15.80 22.81 16.34
N ARG A 523 -14.79 21.99 15.99
CA ARG A 523 -13.67 22.40 15.11
C ARG A 523 -13.82 21.81 13.71
N HIS A 524 -13.73 22.65 12.69
CA HIS A 524 -13.84 22.24 11.28
C HIS A 524 -12.48 21.80 10.75
N LEU A 525 -12.11 20.57 11.12
CA LEU A 525 -10.83 19.97 10.76
C LEU A 525 -10.93 19.21 9.43
N VAL A 526 -10.03 19.53 8.49
CA VAL A 526 -9.84 18.76 7.26
C VAL A 526 -8.40 18.27 7.12
N SER A 527 -8.26 17.09 6.54
CA SER A 527 -6.98 16.51 6.14
C SER A 527 -6.72 16.79 4.66
N LEU A 528 -5.46 17.08 4.35
CA LEU A 528 -4.92 17.37 3.03
C LEU A 528 -3.99 16.20 2.64
N GLY A 529 -4.42 15.34 1.70
CA GLY A 529 -3.66 14.17 1.24
C GLY A 529 -3.20 14.29 -0.21
N TRP A 530 -1.90 14.52 -0.43
CA TRP A 530 -1.30 14.67 -1.76
C TRP A 530 -0.62 13.36 -2.15
N PHE A 531 -0.94 12.85 -3.32
CA PHE A 531 -0.34 11.66 -3.91
C PHE A 531 0.44 12.06 -5.15
N LEU A 532 1.64 11.52 -5.32
CA LEU A 532 2.55 11.85 -6.41
C LEU A 532 2.82 10.64 -7.30
N PRO A 533 3.07 10.86 -8.61
CA PRO A 533 3.68 9.83 -9.43
C PRO A 533 5.15 9.68 -9.00
N LYS A 534 5.69 8.47 -9.11
CA LYS A 534 7.10 8.16 -8.91
C LYS A 534 7.73 7.66 -10.21
N ASP A 535 9.02 7.91 -10.39
CA ASP A 535 9.81 7.35 -11.49
C ASP A 535 9.88 5.80 -11.44
N VAL A 536 9.62 5.14 -12.56
CA VAL A 536 9.43 3.69 -12.66
C VAL A 536 10.72 3.04 -13.13
N ARG A 537 11.35 2.24 -12.26
CA ARG A 537 12.68 1.66 -12.47
C ARG A 537 12.66 0.14 -12.30
N PHE A 538 13.56 -0.57 -12.97
CA PHE A 538 13.65 -2.04 -12.85
C PHE A 538 14.13 -2.47 -11.46
N GLU A 539 14.98 -1.66 -10.83
CA GLU A 539 15.61 -1.92 -9.53
C GLU A 539 14.61 -1.90 -8.37
N ASP A 540 13.53 -1.11 -8.48
CA ASP A 540 12.44 -1.15 -7.51
C ASP A 540 11.67 -2.46 -7.71
N CYS A 541 11.71 -3.36 -6.73
CA CYS A 541 11.17 -4.69 -6.89
C CYS A 541 10.67 -5.35 -5.59
N VAL A 542 9.75 -6.29 -5.77
CA VAL A 542 9.43 -7.33 -4.80
C VAL A 542 10.14 -8.62 -5.20
N SER A 543 10.96 -9.16 -4.29
CA SER A 543 11.75 -10.37 -4.47
C SER A 543 11.36 -11.44 -3.44
N PHE A 544 11.75 -12.70 -3.69
CA PHE A 544 11.23 -13.85 -2.95
C PHE A 544 12.34 -14.78 -2.46
N ALA A 545 12.39 -15.00 -1.14
CA ALA A 545 13.30 -15.97 -0.54
C ALA A 545 12.85 -17.41 -0.87
N GLY A 546 13.70 -18.18 -1.56
CA GLY A 546 13.37 -19.58 -1.91
C GLY A 546 13.49 -20.57 -0.74
N ASP A 547 14.13 -20.16 0.35
CA ASP A 547 14.49 -20.94 1.53
C ASP A 547 13.75 -20.51 2.80
N GLU A 548 13.19 -19.30 2.84
CA GLU A 548 12.36 -18.79 3.92
C GLU A 548 10.90 -18.67 3.48
N LEU A 549 9.98 -19.28 4.23
CA LEU A 549 8.53 -19.15 4.00
C LEU A 549 7.89 -18.10 4.93
N ASP A 550 6.72 -17.62 4.55
CA ASP A 550 5.83 -16.78 5.34
C ASP A 550 4.79 -17.60 6.15
N ALA A 551 3.84 -16.92 6.80
CA ALA A 551 2.76 -17.53 7.58
C ALA A 551 1.87 -18.49 6.77
N TRP A 552 1.77 -18.28 5.46
CA TRP A 552 0.88 -18.99 4.54
C TRP A 552 1.59 -20.11 3.77
N GLY A 553 2.87 -20.36 4.09
CA GLY A 553 3.70 -21.37 3.42
C GLY A 553 4.22 -20.94 2.05
N LEU A 554 4.12 -19.65 1.70
CA LEU A 554 4.63 -19.09 0.46
C LEU A 554 6.05 -18.49 0.64
N PRO A 555 6.86 -18.38 -0.42
CA PRO A 555 8.18 -17.74 -0.39
C PRO A 555 8.12 -16.33 0.22
N ARG A 556 8.96 -16.05 1.21
CA ARG A 556 8.95 -14.76 1.94
C ARG A 556 9.25 -13.59 1.00
N ILE A 557 8.39 -12.58 1.06
CA ILE A 557 8.56 -11.29 0.37
C ILE A 557 9.73 -10.50 0.99
N ARG A 558 10.55 -9.89 0.13
CA ARG A 558 11.49 -8.81 0.48
C ARG A 558 11.32 -7.69 -0.56
N ILE A 559 11.25 -6.45 -0.10
CA ILE A 559 11.05 -5.28 -0.97
C ILE A 559 12.37 -4.52 -1.11
N SER A 560 12.70 -4.09 -2.32
CA SER A 560 13.75 -3.10 -2.59
C SER A 560 13.10 -1.91 -3.29
N TYR A 561 13.29 -0.72 -2.74
CA TYR A 561 12.62 0.50 -3.20
C TYR A 561 13.42 1.72 -2.74
N ASP A 562 13.52 2.75 -3.58
CA ASP A 562 13.95 4.08 -3.13
C ASP A 562 13.27 5.17 -3.94
N LEU A 563 13.11 6.35 -3.33
CA LEU A 563 12.78 7.56 -4.08
C LEU A 563 14.01 7.99 -4.87
N THR A 564 13.82 8.38 -6.12
CA THR A 564 14.88 9.02 -6.91
C THR A 564 15.09 10.46 -6.45
N GLU A 565 16.17 11.06 -6.91
CA GLU A 565 16.43 12.50 -6.77
C GLU A 565 15.39 13.35 -7.55
N GLN A 566 14.71 12.79 -8.56
CA GLN A 566 13.57 13.44 -9.21
C GLN A 566 12.31 13.39 -8.33
N ASP A 567 12.02 12.24 -7.71
CA ASP A 567 10.87 12.08 -6.81
C ASP A 567 10.99 13.00 -5.58
N ARG A 568 12.19 13.14 -5.01
CA ARG A 568 12.46 14.06 -3.89
C ARG A 568 12.15 15.52 -4.25
N ARG A 569 12.59 15.99 -5.43
CA ARG A 569 12.21 17.33 -5.93
C ARG A 569 10.70 17.49 -6.15
N LEU A 570 10.02 16.42 -6.58
CA LEU A 570 8.57 16.44 -6.76
C LEU A 570 7.83 16.56 -5.41
N VAL A 571 8.32 15.87 -4.37
CA VAL A 571 7.85 16.01 -2.98
C VAL A 571 8.03 17.45 -2.49
N GLU A 572 9.19 18.07 -2.69
CA GLU A 572 9.42 19.48 -2.30
C GLU A 572 8.47 20.46 -3.00
N LEU A 573 8.17 20.23 -4.29
CA LEU A 573 7.22 21.05 -5.03
C LEU A 573 5.78 20.84 -4.52
N ALA A 574 5.39 19.59 -4.27
CA ALA A 574 4.08 19.24 -3.75
C ALA A 574 3.82 19.78 -2.33
N ILE A 575 4.84 19.85 -1.47
CA ILE A 575 4.75 20.52 -0.16
C ILE A 575 4.48 22.02 -0.32
N LYS A 576 5.15 22.70 -1.27
CA LYS A 576 4.90 24.12 -1.58
C LYS A 576 3.47 24.35 -2.08
N GLU A 577 2.97 23.46 -2.94
CA GLU A 577 1.57 23.51 -3.39
C GLU A 577 0.60 23.26 -2.22
N MET A 578 0.86 22.27 -1.34
CA MET A 578 0.05 22.04 -0.14
C MET A 578 0.01 23.27 0.78
N HIS A 579 1.12 24.00 0.94
CA HIS A 579 1.13 25.28 1.65
C HIS A 579 0.23 26.33 1.00
N ARG A 580 0.23 26.48 -0.32
CA ARG A 580 -0.64 27.43 -1.04
C ARG A 580 -2.13 27.14 -0.78
N GLY A 581 -2.54 25.88 -0.87
CA GLY A 581 -3.92 25.49 -0.58
C GLY A 581 -4.30 25.67 0.89
N ALA A 582 -3.42 25.29 1.81
CA ALA A 582 -3.68 25.44 3.25
C ALA A 582 -3.83 26.91 3.64
N SER A 583 -2.92 27.80 3.23
CA SER A 583 -3.00 29.24 3.56
C SER A 583 -4.30 29.90 3.09
N ALA A 584 -4.86 29.45 1.97
CA ALA A 584 -6.15 29.93 1.47
C ALA A 584 -7.36 29.40 2.27
N LEU A 585 -7.25 28.22 2.89
CA LEU A 585 -8.35 27.56 3.61
C LEU A 585 -8.37 27.84 5.13
N GLY A 586 -7.21 27.99 5.76
CA GLY A 586 -7.10 28.11 7.21
C GLY A 586 -5.69 27.90 7.73
N ASP A 587 -5.57 27.41 8.96
CA ASP A 587 -4.29 27.29 9.66
C ASP A 587 -4.02 25.84 10.05
N TYR A 588 -2.75 25.44 10.04
CA TYR A 588 -2.35 24.12 10.51
C TYR A 588 -2.59 23.98 12.01
N ILE A 589 -3.10 22.81 12.42
CA ILE A 589 -3.11 22.43 13.83
C ILE A 589 -1.69 22.13 14.33
N GLU A 590 -1.52 22.00 15.64
CA GLU A 590 -0.29 21.47 16.25
C GLU A 590 0.06 20.10 15.64
N ASP A 591 1.33 19.91 15.24
CA ASP A 591 1.84 18.78 14.44
C ASP A 591 1.10 18.52 13.10
N GLY A 592 0.24 19.43 12.63
CA GLY A 592 -0.54 19.32 11.40
C GLY A 592 0.17 19.75 10.11
N THR A 593 1.43 20.20 10.19
CA THR A 593 2.20 20.69 9.03
C THR A 593 2.48 19.57 8.00
N PRO A 594 2.65 19.91 6.70
CA PRO A 594 2.93 18.95 5.64
C PRO A 594 4.11 18.03 5.94
N SER A 595 3.89 16.72 5.86
CA SER A 595 4.93 15.70 6.04
C SER A 595 4.78 14.58 5.02
N LEU A 596 5.91 14.10 4.48
CA LEU A 596 5.97 12.91 3.66
C LEU A 596 5.81 11.67 4.56
N LEU A 597 4.79 10.86 4.30
CA LEU A 597 4.60 9.58 4.98
C LEU A 597 5.64 8.54 4.52
N PRO A 598 6.01 7.57 5.37
CA PRO A 598 6.96 6.53 4.99
C PRO A 598 6.49 5.73 3.76
N SER A 599 7.43 5.35 2.90
CA SER A 599 7.16 4.57 1.68
C SER A 599 6.31 3.33 1.98
N GLY A 600 5.32 3.07 1.12
CA GLY A 600 4.30 2.04 1.31
C GLY A 600 3.04 2.52 2.01
N SER A 601 3.03 3.70 2.66
CA SER A 601 1.86 4.22 3.37
C SER A 601 0.64 4.39 2.46
N SER A 602 0.82 4.62 1.15
CA SER A 602 -0.30 4.81 0.23
C SER A 602 -1.16 3.54 0.07
N LEU A 603 -0.54 2.36 0.14
CA LEU A 603 -1.07 1.04 -0.25
C LEU A 603 -1.38 0.87 -1.76
N HIS A 604 -0.91 1.79 -2.61
CA HIS A 604 -1.12 1.77 -4.05
C HIS A 604 0.04 1.11 -4.82
N TYR A 605 0.53 -0.06 -4.37
CA TYR A 605 1.62 -0.74 -5.06
C TYR A 605 1.21 -1.18 -6.47
N GLN A 606 2.05 -0.93 -7.47
CA GLN A 606 1.78 -1.11 -8.90
C GLN A 606 2.99 -1.76 -9.61
N GLY A 607 2.83 -2.15 -10.87
CA GLY A 607 3.92 -2.52 -11.80
C GLY A 607 4.58 -3.90 -11.60
N THR A 608 4.46 -4.53 -10.43
CA THR A 608 5.08 -5.82 -10.09
C THR A 608 4.72 -7.01 -11.00
N THR A 609 3.66 -6.88 -11.78
CA THR A 609 3.27 -7.83 -12.84
C THR A 609 2.83 -7.07 -14.09
N ARG A 610 3.56 -6.01 -14.46
CA ARG A 610 3.14 -5.01 -15.43
C ARG A 610 2.75 -5.57 -16.80
N MET A 611 1.79 -4.89 -17.40
CA MET A 611 1.34 -5.06 -18.78
C MET A 611 2.36 -4.53 -19.79
N GLY A 612 2.57 -5.26 -20.88
CA GLY A 612 3.37 -4.87 -22.04
C GLY A 612 2.57 -4.88 -23.35
N GLY A 613 3.07 -4.15 -24.35
CA GLY A 613 2.59 -4.31 -25.73
C GLY A 613 3.21 -5.51 -26.45
N THR A 614 4.34 -6.00 -25.95
CA THR A 614 5.22 -7.02 -26.54
C THR A 614 5.86 -7.89 -25.46
N ASP A 615 6.22 -9.13 -25.81
CA ASP A 615 7.00 -10.05 -24.96
C ASP A 615 8.49 -9.82 -25.21
N ASP A 616 8.99 -8.71 -24.68
CA ASP A 616 10.41 -8.27 -24.72
C ASP A 616 11.15 -8.59 -23.41
N GLY A 617 10.47 -9.20 -22.44
CA GLY A 617 10.98 -9.48 -21.10
C GLY A 617 10.78 -8.34 -20.09
N GLU A 618 10.33 -7.15 -20.49
CA GLU A 618 10.06 -6.02 -19.58
C GLU A 618 8.63 -6.03 -18.99
N SER A 619 7.82 -7.05 -19.31
CA SER A 619 6.46 -7.20 -18.83
C SER A 619 6.12 -8.64 -18.46
N VAL A 620 5.04 -8.83 -17.69
CA VAL A 620 4.57 -10.15 -17.25
C VAL A 620 3.31 -10.58 -18.01
N VAL A 621 2.51 -9.63 -18.47
CA VAL A 621 1.23 -9.88 -19.16
C VAL A 621 1.07 -9.06 -20.45
N ASP A 622 0.29 -9.61 -21.37
CA ASP A 622 -0.18 -8.91 -22.57
C ASP A 622 -1.25 -7.86 -22.28
N THR A 623 -1.71 -7.15 -23.31
CA THR A 623 -2.74 -6.09 -23.20
C THR A 623 -4.13 -6.59 -22.78
N ARG A 624 -4.31 -7.91 -22.59
CA ARG A 624 -5.51 -8.56 -22.03
C ARG A 624 -5.23 -9.18 -20.66
N SER A 625 -4.13 -8.79 -20.01
CA SER A 625 -3.68 -9.27 -18.70
C SER A 625 -3.42 -10.78 -18.64
N ARG A 626 -3.20 -11.44 -19.79
CA ARG A 626 -2.81 -12.85 -19.87
C ARG A 626 -1.29 -12.96 -19.79
N VAL A 627 -0.79 -13.92 -19.00
CA VAL A 627 0.66 -14.10 -18.79
C VAL A 627 1.34 -14.56 -20.09
N TRP A 628 2.47 -13.94 -20.43
CA TRP A 628 3.26 -14.30 -21.61
C TRP A 628 3.67 -15.78 -21.58
N GLY A 629 3.59 -16.44 -22.74
CA GLY A 629 3.87 -17.87 -22.87
C GLY A 629 2.91 -18.81 -22.11
N LEU A 630 1.75 -18.32 -21.67
CA LEU A 630 0.70 -19.12 -21.02
C LEU A 630 -0.67 -18.91 -21.68
N ASP A 631 -1.34 -20.02 -21.98
CA ASP A 631 -2.60 -19.98 -22.74
C ASP A 631 -3.82 -19.59 -21.91
N ASN A 632 -3.80 -19.79 -20.59
CA ASN A 632 -5.02 -19.77 -19.77
C ASN A 632 -4.83 -19.21 -18.35
N LEU A 633 -3.76 -18.46 -18.12
CA LEU A 633 -3.50 -17.74 -16.87
C LEU A 633 -3.64 -16.22 -17.08
N TYR A 634 -4.52 -15.59 -16.32
CA TYR A 634 -4.71 -14.13 -16.27
C TYR A 634 -4.33 -13.59 -14.91
N LEU A 635 -3.79 -12.37 -14.88
CA LEU A 635 -3.51 -11.63 -13.66
C LEU A 635 -4.46 -10.44 -13.53
N GLY A 636 -4.67 -9.96 -12.30
CA GLY A 636 -5.47 -8.78 -12.03
C GLY A 636 -5.02 -8.03 -10.78
N GLY A 637 -5.28 -6.73 -10.74
CA GLY A 637 -4.91 -5.84 -9.63
C GLY A 637 -3.91 -4.77 -10.06
N ASN A 638 -3.54 -3.93 -9.11
CA ASN A 638 -2.67 -2.77 -9.34
C ASN A 638 -1.31 -3.16 -9.97
N GLY A 639 -0.83 -4.38 -9.71
CA GLY A 639 0.41 -4.93 -10.26
C GLY A 639 0.48 -4.97 -11.79
N VAL A 640 -0.66 -5.03 -12.50
CA VAL A 640 -0.64 -4.99 -13.99
C VAL A 640 -0.50 -3.57 -14.57
N ILE A 641 -0.68 -2.51 -13.77
CA ILE A 641 -0.58 -1.12 -14.24
C ILE A 641 0.89 -0.80 -14.52
N PRO A 642 1.27 -0.44 -15.76
CA PRO A 642 2.67 -0.22 -16.15
C PRO A 642 3.15 1.24 -16.03
N THR A 643 2.27 2.17 -15.64
CA THR A 643 2.48 3.62 -15.64
C THR A 643 2.66 4.22 -14.25
N ALA A 644 3.40 5.32 -14.19
CA ALA A 644 3.50 6.19 -13.02
C ALA A 644 2.18 6.99 -12.84
N THR A 645 1.30 6.52 -11.96
CA THR A 645 0.04 7.22 -11.64
C THR A 645 0.13 7.96 -10.32
N ALA A 646 -0.62 9.05 -10.18
CA ALA A 646 -0.86 9.72 -8.90
C ALA A 646 -2.29 9.46 -8.40
N CYS A 647 -3.23 9.20 -9.31
CA CYS A 647 -4.60 8.86 -8.98
C CYS A 647 -4.70 7.48 -8.29
N ASN A 648 -5.75 7.26 -7.50
CA ASN A 648 -6.00 5.95 -6.88
C ASN A 648 -6.18 4.86 -7.96
N PRO A 649 -5.47 3.72 -7.89
CA PRO A 649 -5.39 2.77 -9.01
C PRO A 649 -6.60 1.84 -9.18
N THR A 650 -7.45 1.69 -8.16
CA THR A 650 -8.48 0.63 -8.13
C THR A 650 -9.45 0.68 -9.30
N LEU A 651 -9.91 1.88 -9.71
CA LEU A 651 -10.81 2.01 -10.87
C LEU A 651 -10.14 1.52 -12.16
N THR A 652 -8.87 1.90 -12.37
CA THR A 652 -8.06 1.42 -13.50
C THR A 652 -7.90 -0.10 -13.44
N SER A 653 -7.61 -0.68 -12.28
CA SER A 653 -7.47 -2.13 -12.14
C SER A 653 -8.78 -2.91 -12.39
N VAL A 654 -9.94 -2.38 -11.98
CA VAL A 654 -11.25 -2.96 -12.33
C VAL A 654 -11.51 -2.84 -13.83
N ALA A 655 -11.21 -1.68 -14.46
CA ALA A 655 -11.35 -1.50 -15.90
C ALA A 655 -10.50 -2.51 -16.70
N LEU A 656 -9.21 -2.66 -16.35
CA LEU A 656 -8.33 -3.67 -16.95
C LEU A 656 -8.83 -5.10 -16.73
N ALA A 657 -9.43 -5.38 -15.57
CA ALA A 657 -10.03 -6.69 -15.29
C ALA A 657 -11.28 -6.98 -16.14
N THR A 658 -12.08 -5.97 -16.51
CA THR A 658 -13.19 -6.17 -17.48
C THR A 658 -12.66 -6.55 -18.87
N LEU A 659 -11.63 -5.86 -19.36
CA LEU A 659 -11.00 -6.15 -20.67
C LEU A 659 -10.35 -7.54 -20.75
N ALA A 660 -9.78 -8.00 -19.63
CA ALA A 660 -9.24 -9.35 -19.46
C ALA A 660 -10.34 -10.41 -19.34
N SER A 661 -11.43 -10.09 -18.63
CA SER A 661 -12.60 -10.97 -18.51
C SER A 661 -13.26 -11.25 -19.85
N ASP A 662 -13.37 -10.24 -20.73
CA ASP A 662 -13.98 -10.40 -22.05
C ASP A 662 -13.18 -11.36 -22.95
N ASP A 663 -11.83 -11.32 -22.89
CA ASP A 663 -10.99 -12.29 -23.61
C ASP A 663 -11.08 -13.71 -23.00
N LEU A 664 -11.04 -13.82 -21.67
CA LEU A 664 -11.23 -15.09 -20.95
C LEU A 664 -12.56 -15.74 -21.30
N VAL A 665 -13.67 -14.99 -21.21
CA VAL A 665 -15.03 -15.41 -21.57
C VAL A 665 -15.09 -15.87 -23.01
N GLY A 666 -14.56 -15.08 -23.96
CA GLY A 666 -14.55 -15.43 -25.37
C GLY A 666 -13.80 -16.74 -25.66
N ARG A 667 -12.70 -17.00 -24.95
CA ARG A 667 -11.88 -18.21 -25.10
C ARG A 667 -12.50 -19.43 -24.38
N LEU A 668 -13.12 -19.24 -23.22
CA LEU A 668 -13.88 -20.27 -22.50
C LEU A 668 -15.15 -20.70 -23.25
N ALA A 669 -15.88 -19.75 -23.85
CA ALA A 669 -17.06 -20.06 -24.67
C ALA A 669 -16.70 -20.98 -25.86
N ARG A 670 -15.59 -20.69 -26.55
CA ARG A 670 -15.07 -21.54 -27.63
C ARG A 670 -14.66 -22.92 -27.14
N LEU A 671 -13.95 -23.01 -26.01
CA LEU A 671 -13.56 -24.29 -25.40
C LEU A 671 -14.79 -25.15 -25.04
N ARG A 672 -15.81 -24.56 -24.42
CA ARG A 672 -17.06 -25.24 -24.08
C ARG A 672 -17.89 -25.60 -25.31
N ALA A 673 -17.80 -24.85 -26.41
CA ALA A 673 -18.41 -25.26 -27.69
C ALA A 673 -17.68 -26.45 -28.30
N ALA A 674 -16.34 -26.43 -28.34
CA ALA A 674 -15.53 -27.53 -28.86
C ALA A 674 -15.66 -28.84 -28.05
N ALA A 675 -15.94 -28.76 -26.75
CA ALA A 675 -16.19 -29.93 -25.90
C ALA A 675 -17.62 -30.51 -25.98
N ARG A 676 -18.52 -29.88 -26.76
CA ARG A 676 -19.92 -30.34 -26.99
C ARG A 676 -20.15 -30.90 -28.39
N ASN A 677 -19.15 -30.77 -29.27
CA ASN A 677 -19.13 -31.30 -30.63
C ASN A 677 -18.18 -32.51 -30.69
#